data_AF-A0A814JHX9-F1
#
_entry.id   AF-A0A814JHX9-F1
#
_cell.length_a   1.000
_cell.length_b   1.000
_cell.length_c   1.000
_cell.angle_alpha   90.00
_cell.angle_beta   90.00
_cell.angle_gamma   90.00
#
_symmetry.space_group_name_H-M   'P 1'
#
loop_
_entity.id
_entity.type
_entity.pdbx_description
1 polymer ?
#
loop_
_entity_poly.entity_id
_entity_poly.type
_entity_poly.pdbx_seq_one_letter_code
_entity_poly.pdbx_strand_id
1 'polypeptide(L)'
;MTDKKESMDPFRSETISEIKSSDDNQLSSYQQLMTRLEQFKNLSISTTESKKQVWLKFLSVWGEVLSISASDSPSCYTECRSILATMIESIDFYTIRKDSLIARETFFWCINQLNQTHIKNYLLLTKDEQESEENKLYYKHVTYILLFGAQAESFFTFESTQDQQHIEEYRELLTLFINRIDKRMPEHASTVIEKDYNIGTINELILNFIWNLSDRTVLIPMLLKCDLAKRAIGWLAQASMLSGKSRRSLISIIHNIARHDDGADELNKYDAVIIIKRYENSKIETSDSRILLISMALALVSTPEQLKRDKKGMNSVFNQLLQLIIDATKADRYRSDGFHVSEPLCILVKMFVVEERSLDYILYHAETEPSSDISSTIDLFVTIFIDFSHALKSTDRLEQFTLIAVLNILWSISFQYNYQQELIKNEKFLDKLRIFIENNDLENMIEQYKPRSMEGIHQATQGILHNLNLNDNEITGNNNISKYQNFSINALPVNTIKELNSKPWIMISYCHDNNEFCSEIYDLLSTCKDDFSIWIDRTHCQGAGDLWESIANGMEQSNVILCLLSEQYFQSKSCRQEFIYAVDSLKRTIVPVLIGNFDPKGWLGIRMTGMKYIRFRDIDQLEKNKKTELLNTIRLSVSSSKTTTQQNAVPSQHHSVPLVVNDVATSNFSSQPLLDDDKSNGNDVNAWFLSHRISPKICKLFNFETREEMFDYAQLLIKDREKQMNIYAKIYAQRNHGNEMPPHEFLRFANALEKQLNDNTLSTTSSVLDSSKSTRSTTCTIS
;
A
#
# COMPACT_ATOMS: atom_id res chain seq x y z
N MET A 1 -46.63 -26.94 -5.32
CA MET A 1 -46.76 -27.08 -3.85
C MET A 1 -45.78 -26.12 -3.23
N THR A 2 -46.33 -25.21 -2.44
CA THR A 2 -45.68 -24.06 -1.80
C THR A 2 -44.89 -24.53 -0.58
N ASP A 3 -43.56 -24.38 -0.59
CA ASP A 3 -42.75 -24.47 0.63
C ASP A 3 -42.07 -23.12 0.90
N LYS A 4 -42.53 -22.50 1.97
CA LYS A 4 -42.02 -21.27 2.55
C LYS A 4 -40.63 -21.52 3.13
N LYS A 5 -39.64 -20.74 2.70
CA LYS A 5 -38.41 -20.50 3.46
C LYS A 5 -38.76 -19.61 4.65
N GLU A 6 -38.78 -20.17 5.86
CA GLU A 6 -38.74 -19.39 7.08
C GLU A 6 -37.32 -18.82 7.27
N SER A 7 -37.24 -17.51 7.45
CA SER A 7 -36.05 -16.79 7.87
C SER A 7 -35.75 -17.11 9.34
N MET A 8 -34.66 -17.83 9.61
CA MET A 8 -34.13 -17.97 10.97
C MET A 8 -33.49 -16.66 11.40
N ASP A 9 -34.22 -15.94 12.25
CA ASP A 9 -33.72 -14.87 13.11
C ASP A 9 -32.82 -15.50 14.20
N PRO A 10 -31.53 -15.14 14.32
CA PRO A 10 -30.63 -15.75 15.31
C PRO A 10 -30.89 -15.24 16.75
N PHE A 11 -31.87 -14.36 16.99
CA PHE A 11 -32.11 -13.74 18.30
C PHE A 11 -33.15 -14.42 19.20
N ARG A 12 -33.58 -15.65 18.89
CA ARG A 12 -34.35 -16.47 19.84
C ARG A 12 -33.44 -17.44 20.59
N SER A 13 -32.83 -16.97 21.67
CA SER A 13 -32.27 -17.86 22.69
C SER A 13 -33.33 -18.25 23.72
N GLU A 14 -33.16 -19.48 24.19
CA GLU A 14 -34.09 -20.28 24.97
C GLU A 14 -34.41 -19.69 26.35
N THR A 15 -35.69 -19.83 26.72
CA THR A 15 -36.25 -19.96 28.08
C THR A 15 -35.35 -19.54 29.26
N ILE A 16 -35.61 -18.34 29.78
CA ILE A 16 -35.45 -18.07 31.23
C ILE A 16 -36.85 -18.09 31.83
N SER A 17 -37.19 -19.25 32.38
CA SER A 17 -38.35 -19.43 33.25
C SER A 17 -38.08 -18.85 34.65
N GLU A 18 -39.13 -18.25 35.21
CA GLU A 18 -39.37 -17.97 36.64
C GLU A 18 -38.74 -16.73 37.27
N ILE A 19 -39.46 -15.61 37.20
CA ILE A 19 -40.02 -14.97 38.41
C ILE A 19 -41.45 -14.51 38.05
N LYS A 20 -42.46 -15.34 38.34
CA LYS A 20 -43.86 -14.88 38.39
C LYS A 20 -44.13 -14.45 39.81
N SER A 21 -44.36 -13.15 40.03
CA SER A 21 -45.01 -12.67 41.24
C SER A 21 -46.52 -12.89 41.07
N SER A 22 -47.18 -13.37 42.12
CA SER A 22 -48.55 -13.86 42.08
C SER A 22 -49.65 -12.77 42.04
N ASP A 23 -49.34 -11.57 41.52
CA ASP A 23 -50.28 -10.44 41.38
C ASP A 23 -50.25 -9.76 39.99
N ASP A 24 -49.60 -10.36 38.98
CA ASP A 24 -49.28 -9.70 37.69
C ASP A 24 -50.43 -9.56 36.67
N ASN A 25 -51.69 -9.90 37.00
CA ASN A 25 -52.79 -9.93 36.03
C ASN A 25 -53.67 -8.65 35.95
N GLN A 26 -53.24 -7.52 36.52
CA GLN A 26 -54.02 -6.25 36.44
C GLN A 26 -53.21 -4.98 36.12
N LEU A 27 -51.91 -5.06 35.80
CA LEU A 27 -51.10 -3.88 35.47
C LEU A 27 -51.13 -3.62 33.96
N SER A 28 -51.31 -2.35 33.57
CA SER A 28 -51.15 -1.92 32.17
C SER A 28 -49.72 -2.17 31.68
N SER A 29 -49.51 -2.35 30.36
CA SER A 29 -48.17 -2.53 29.78
C SER A 29 -47.19 -1.42 30.19
N TYR A 30 -47.69 -0.20 30.41
CA TYR A 30 -46.95 0.92 30.97
C TYR A 30 -46.47 0.65 32.41
N GLN A 31 -47.34 0.20 33.30
CA GLN A 31 -46.97 -0.04 34.69
C GLN A 31 -45.97 -1.20 34.82
N GLN A 32 -46.11 -2.25 34.03
CA GLN A 32 -45.16 -3.36 33.97
C GLN A 32 -43.77 -2.90 33.51
N LEU A 33 -43.70 -2.05 32.48
CA LEU A 33 -42.46 -1.45 32.01
C LEU A 33 -41.80 -0.58 33.10
N MET A 34 -42.59 0.27 33.76
CA MET A 34 -42.10 1.16 34.81
C MET A 34 -41.55 0.39 36.01
N THR A 35 -42.21 -0.70 36.43
CA THR A 35 -41.69 -1.59 37.48
C THR A 35 -40.36 -2.24 37.08
N ARG A 36 -40.22 -2.70 35.83
CA ARG A 36 -38.93 -3.23 35.32
C ARG A 36 -37.84 -2.16 35.27
N LEU A 37 -38.22 -0.92 34.96
CA LEU A 37 -37.31 0.22 34.88
C LEU A 37 -36.83 0.71 36.26
N GLU A 38 -37.72 0.76 37.26
CA GLU A 38 -37.37 1.14 38.63
C GLU A 38 -36.38 0.19 39.28
N GLN A 39 -36.37 -1.09 38.88
CA GLN A 39 -35.37 -2.06 39.33
C GLN A 39 -33.93 -1.62 39.01
N PHE A 40 -33.73 -0.76 38.00
CA PHE A 40 -32.40 -0.25 37.66
C PHE A 40 -31.93 0.92 38.53
N LYS A 41 -32.85 1.72 39.11
CA LYS A 41 -32.50 2.90 39.91
C LYS A 41 -31.77 2.56 41.22
N ASN A 42 -31.98 1.35 41.74
CA ASN A 42 -31.50 0.92 43.05
C ASN A 42 -30.38 -0.14 42.99
N LEU A 43 -29.81 -0.41 41.81
CA LEU A 43 -28.72 -1.37 41.69
C LEU A 43 -27.43 -0.77 42.26
N SER A 44 -26.96 -1.32 43.39
CA SER A 44 -25.60 -1.13 43.86
C SER A 44 -24.65 -1.89 42.93
N ILE A 45 -23.96 -1.17 42.04
CA ILE A 45 -23.08 -1.79 41.06
C ILE A 45 -21.61 -1.64 41.50
N SER A 46 -21.05 -2.73 42.02
CA SER A 46 -19.70 -2.75 42.61
C SER A 46 -18.60 -3.24 41.67
N THR A 47 -18.93 -3.98 40.60
CA THR A 47 -17.94 -4.55 39.66
C THR A 47 -18.23 -4.16 38.21
N THR A 48 -17.19 -4.12 37.38
CA THR A 48 -17.31 -3.84 35.94
C THR A 48 -18.23 -4.84 35.23
N GLU A 49 -18.16 -6.12 35.58
CA GLU A 49 -19.00 -7.17 34.97
C GLU A 49 -20.48 -7.04 35.35
N SER A 50 -20.79 -6.62 36.57
CA SER A 50 -22.17 -6.31 36.96
C SER A 50 -22.70 -5.08 36.22
N LYS A 51 -21.88 -4.04 35.97
CA LYS A 51 -22.27 -2.86 35.17
C LYS A 51 -22.65 -3.26 33.74
N LYS A 52 -21.86 -4.16 33.17
CA LYS A 52 -22.06 -4.71 31.83
C LYS A 52 -23.41 -5.45 31.68
N GLN A 53 -23.69 -6.41 32.55
CA GLN A 53 -24.94 -7.19 32.51
C GLN A 53 -26.19 -6.30 32.71
N VAL A 54 -26.08 -5.33 33.62
CA VAL A 54 -27.14 -4.36 33.88
C VAL A 54 -27.41 -3.47 32.66
N TRP A 55 -26.36 -3.07 31.95
CA TRP A 55 -26.49 -2.32 30.70
C TRP A 55 -27.16 -3.12 29.58
N LEU A 56 -26.76 -4.37 29.35
CA LEU A 56 -27.39 -5.21 28.32
C LEU A 56 -28.88 -5.46 28.62
N LYS A 57 -29.21 -5.67 29.89
CA LYS A 57 -30.60 -5.78 30.34
C LYS A 57 -31.38 -4.47 30.18
N PHE A 58 -30.72 -3.32 30.31
CA PHE A 58 -31.34 -2.02 30.05
C PHE A 58 -31.60 -1.81 28.55
N LEU A 59 -30.62 -2.13 27.68
CA LEU A 59 -30.78 -2.02 26.22
C LEU A 59 -31.96 -2.86 25.71
N SER A 60 -32.15 -4.07 26.26
CA SER A 60 -33.25 -4.97 25.85
C SER A 60 -34.64 -4.47 26.28
N VAL A 61 -34.74 -3.73 27.39
CA VAL A 61 -36.01 -3.16 27.87
C VAL A 61 -36.34 -1.84 27.16
N TRP A 62 -35.33 -1.11 26.66
CA TRP A 62 -35.53 0.21 26.08
C TRP A 62 -36.30 0.24 24.76
N GLY A 63 -36.26 -0.85 23.97
CA GLY A 63 -37.12 -0.97 22.79
C GLY A 63 -38.61 -0.85 23.14
N GLU A 64 -39.02 -1.43 24.27
CA GLU A 64 -40.38 -1.35 24.80
C GLU A 64 -40.71 0.09 25.26
N VAL A 65 -39.75 0.77 25.89
CA VAL A 65 -39.86 2.19 26.30
C VAL A 65 -40.21 3.10 25.13
N LEU A 66 -39.50 2.97 24.02
CA LEU A 66 -39.71 3.84 22.86
C LEU A 66 -41.05 3.55 22.19
N SER A 67 -41.49 2.29 22.14
CA SER A 67 -42.81 1.93 21.61
C SER A 67 -43.98 2.50 22.43
N ILE A 68 -43.84 2.58 23.76
CA ILE A 68 -44.87 3.11 24.66
C ILE A 68 -44.83 4.64 24.71
N SER A 69 -43.65 5.24 24.70
CA SER A 69 -43.52 6.72 24.71
C SER A 69 -44.01 7.39 23.42
N ALA A 70 -44.09 6.66 22.30
CA ALA A 70 -44.72 7.12 21.06
C ALA A 70 -46.26 7.11 21.12
N SER A 71 -46.85 6.42 22.11
CA SER A 71 -48.29 6.22 22.24
C SER A 71 -48.91 6.82 23.51
N ASP A 72 -48.15 7.00 24.61
CA ASP A 72 -48.68 7.46 25.90
C ASP A 72 -47.72 8.39 26.71
N SER A 73 -48.26 9.54 27.13
CA SER A 73 -47.84 10.47 28.19
C SER A 73 -46.36 10.97 28.29
N PRO A 74 -46.14 12.30 28.35
CA PRO A 74 -44.83 12.92 28.68
C PRO A 74 -44.17 12.46 29.99
N SER A 75 -44.94 11.88 30.93
CA SER A 75 -44.41 11.36 32.19
C SER A 75 -43.57 10.10 32.01
N CYS A 76 -44.01 9.16 31.17
CA CYS A 76 -43.28 7.93 30.85
C CYS A 76 -41.89 8.27 30.31
N TYR A 77 -41.87 9.20 29.36
CA TYR A 77 -40.67 9.68 28.72
C TYR A 77 -39.68 10.31 29.70
N THR A 78 -40.18 11.16 30.61
CA THR A 78 -39.33 11.86 31.58
C THR A 78 -38.66 10.90 32.56
N GLU A 79 -39.39 9.87 33.01
CA GLU A 79 -38.85 8.84 33.89
C GLU A 79 -37.78 8.00 33.20
N CYS A 80 -38.05 7.56 31.96
CA CYS A 80 -37.13 6.78 31.16
C CYS A 80 -35.83 7.55 30.90
N ARG A 81 -35.95 8.86 30.59
CA ARG A 81 -34.79 9.75 30.45
C ARG A 81 -33.94 9.81 31.72
N SER A 82 -34.56 9.91 32.90
CA SER A 82 -33.81 9.95 34.17
C SER A 82 -33.01 8.67 34.38
N ILE A 83 -33.61 7.52 34.07
CA ILE A 83 -32.96 6.22 34.21
C ILE A 83 -31.82 6.07 33.21
N LEU A 84 -32.05 6.45 31.95
CA LEU A 84 -31.01 6.47 30.93
C LEU A 84 -29.84 7.33 31.38
N ALA A 85 -30.08 8.57 31.82
CA ALA A 85 -29.05 9.49 32.31
C ALA A 85 -28.24 8.91 33.48
N THR A 86 -28.91 8.34 34.49
CA THR A 86 -28.24 7.70 35.63
C THR A 86 -27.42 6.48 35.20
N MET A 87 -27.94 5.66 34.29
CA MET A 87 -27.24 4.49 33.76
C MET A 87 -26.00 4.90 32.97
N ILE A 88 -26.09 5.94 32.14
CA ILE A 88 -24.96 6.51 31.40
C ILE A 88 -23.88 7.00 32.36
N GLU A 89 -24.25 7.76 33.39
CA GLU A 89 -23.30 8.27 34.38
C GLU A 89 -22.62 7.14 35.17
N SER A 90 -23.29 5.98 35.31
CA SER A 90 -22.76 4.80 36.00
C SER A 90 -21.75 3.99 35.18
N ILE A 91 -21.78 4.13 33.85
CA ILE A 91 -20.91 3.42 32.92
C ILE A 91 -19.62 4.20 32.72
N ASP A 92 -18.53 3.62 33.21
CA ASP A 92 -17.20 4.11 32.89
C ASP A 92 -16.83 3.62 31.47
N PHE A 93 -17.11 4.42 30.45
CA PHE A 93 -16.78 4.09 29.06
C PHE A 93 -15.29 3.83 28.85
N TYR A 94 -14.39 4.32 29.71
CA TYR A 94 -12.97 3.99 29.64
C TYR A 94 -12.68 2.52 30.00
N THR A 95 -13.60 1.83 30.70
CA THR A 95 -13.50 0.41 31.04
C THR A 95 -14.11 -0.53 29.99
N ILE A 96 -14.85 0.01 29.02
CA ILE A 96 -15.38 -0.75 27.89
C ILE A 96 -14.24 -0.92 26.88
N ARG A 97 -13.64 -2.12 26.84
CA ARG A 97 -12.57 -2.41 25.89
C ARG A 97 -13.10 -2.36 24.45
N LYS A 98 -12.18 -2.03 23.52
CA LYS A 98 -12.40 -1.88 22.07
C LYS A 98 -12.95 -3.13 21.37
N ASP A 99 -12.95 -4.27 22.05
CA ASP A 99 -13.36 -5.59 21.60
C ASP A 99 -14.55 -6.13 22.39
N SER A 100 -15.21 -5.29 23.21
CA SER A 100 -16.31 -5.77 24.03
C SER A 100 -17.61 -5.91 23.22
N LEU A 101 -18.26 -7.07 23.36
CA LEU A 101 -19.60 -7.35 22.84
C LEU A 101 -20.60 -6.22 23.16
N ILE A 102 -20.40 -5.55 24.29
CA ILE A 102 -21.28 -4.48 24.77
C ILE A 102 -21.17 -3.21 23.93
N ALA A 103 -19.96 -2.83 23.51
CA ALA A 103 -19.79 -1.68 22.63
C ALA A 103 -20.48 -1.94 21.28
N ARG A 104 -20.35 -3.17 20.76
CA ARG A 104 -21.03 -3.63 19.55
C ARG A 104 -22.55 -3.56 19.70
N GLU A 105 -23.10 -4.19 20.73
CA GLU A 105 -24.54 -4.21 20.99
C GLU A 105 -25.10 -2.80 21.22
N THR A 106 -24.36 -1.94 21.92
CA THR A 106 -24.74 -0.53 22.11
C THR A 106 -24.79 0.23 20.79
N PHE A 107 -23.78 0.06 19.94
CA PHE A 107 -23.73 0.71 18.63
C PHE A 107 -24.90 0.27 17.75
N PHE A 108 -25.11 -1.05 17.60
CA PHE A 108 -26.19 -1.58 16.77
C PHE A 108 -27.58 -1.26 17.33
N TRP A 109 -27.72 -1.15 18.65
CA TRP A 109 -28.93 -0.62 19.25
C TRP A 109 -29.15 0.86 18.88
N CYS A 110 -28.11 1.70 18.96
CA CYS A 110 -28.23 3.13 18.64
C CYS A 110 -28.65 3.34 17.18
N ILE A 111 -28.01 2.65 16.24
CA ILE A 111 -28.32 2.77 14.80
C ILE A 111 -29.74 2.24 14.49
N ASN A 112 -30.19 1.18 15.18
CA ASN A 112 -31.56 0.68 15.09
C ASN A 112 -32.59 1.71 15.55
N GLN A 113 -32.32 2.43 16.65
CA GLN A 113 -33.21 3.49 17.10
C GLN A 113 -33.24 4.64 16.09
N LEU A 114 -32.07 5.07 15.60
CA LEU A 114 -31.99 6.13 14.60
C LEU A 114 -32.71 5.77 13.28
N ASN A 115 -32.81 4.48 12.94
CA ASN A 115 -33.49 4.01 11.74
C ASN A 115 -35.02 3.96 11.85
N GLN A 116 -35.58 4.18 13.04
CA GLN A 116 -37.04 4.17 13.22
C GLN A 116 -37.70 5.29 12.40
N THR A 117 -38.84 5.00 11.76
CA THR A 117 -39.53 5.93 10.84
C THR A 117 -39.82 7.29 11.46
N HIS A 118 -40.30 7.31 12.71
CA HIS A 118 -40.60 8.54 13.42
C HIS A 118 -39.34 9.39 13.71
N ILE A 119 -38.18 8.77 13.98
CA ILE A 119 -36.89 9.48 14.13
C ILE A 119 -36.42 10.02 12.79
N LYS A 120 -36.52 9.22 11.71
CA LYS A 120 -36.18 9.68 10.35
C LYS A 120 -37.03 10.87 9.91
N ASN A 121 -38.33 10.85 10.19
CA ASN A 121 -39.24 11.96 9.92
C ASN A 121 -38.88 13.20 10.73
N TYR A 122 -38.58 13.05 12.01
CA TYR A 122 -38.11 14.14 12.86
C TYR A 122 -36.80 14.77 12.33
N LEU A 123 -35.87 13.94 11.84
CA LEU A 123 -34.62 14.40 11.22
C LEU A 123 -34.82 15.12 9.88
N LEU A 124 -36.03 15.12 9.31
CA LEU A 124 -36.35 15.91 8.12
C LEU A 124 -36.91 17.30 8.45
N LEU A 125 -37.29 17.56 9.71
CA LEU A 125 -37.81 18.85 10.16
C LEU A 125 -36.76 19.97 10.07
N THR A 126 -37.26 21.20 9.89
CA THR A 126 -36.47 22.44 9.96
C THR A 126 -35.95 22.68 11.38
N LYS A 127 -35.02 23.64 11.54
CA LYS A 127 -34.42 23.90 12.86
C LYS A 127 -35.48 24.38 13.85
N ASP A 128 -36.33 25.30 13.44
CA ASP A 128 -37.36 25.90 14.29
C ASP A 128 -38.45 24.87 14.68
N GLU A 129 -38.81 23.97 13.77
CA GLU A 129 -39.73 22.87 14.06
C GLU A 129 -39.15 21.89 15.09
N GLN A 130 -37.85 21.59 15.00
CA GLN A 130 -37.15 20.69 15.94
C GLN A 130 -37.02 21.30 17.35
N GLU A 131 -36.81 22.61 17.44
CA GLU A 131 -36.63 23.33 18.71
C GLU A 131 -37.95 23.81 19.34
N SER A 132 -39.09 23.57 18.68
CA SER A 132 -40.41 23.87 19.24
C SER A 132 -40.66 23.14 20.56
N GLU A 133 -41.48 23.71 21.46
CA GLU A 133 -41.75 23.10 22.77
C GLU A 133 -42.38 21.70 22.67
N GLU A 134 -43.11 21.41 21.59
CA GLU A 134 -43.66 20.08 21.30
C GLU A 134 -42.56 19.05 21.01
N ASN A 135 -41.47 19.47 20.35
CA ASN A 135 -40.41 18.61 19.85
C ASN A 135 -39.11 18.65 20.68
N LYS A 136 -38.98 19.60 21.59
CA LYS A 136 -37.82 19.80 22.49
C LYS A 136 -37.43 18.54 23.25
N LEU A 137 -38.43 17.72 23.55
CA LEU A 137 -38.24 16.46 24.23
C LEU A 137 -37.54 15.46 23.29
N TYR A 138 -38.07 15.31 22.07
CA TYR A 138 -37.54 14.47 20.99
C TYR A 138 -36.13 14.87 20.57
N TYR A 139 -35.86 16.18 20.51
CA TYR A 139 -34.53 16.76 20.28
C TYR A 139 -33.49 16.19 21.25
N LYS A 140 -33.80 16.13 22.55
CA LYS A 140 -32.88 15.62 23.57
C LYS A 140 -32.61 14.14 23.38
N HIS A 141 -33.61 13.31 23.06
CA HIS A 141 -33.39 11.88 22.85
C HIS A 141 -32.52 11.60 21.64
N VAL A 142 -32.81 12.23 20.49
CA VAL A 142 -31.99 12.06 19.29
C VAL A 142 -30.54 12.49 19.56
N THR A 143 -30.35 13.60 20.28
CA THR A 143 -29.02 14.06 20.73
C THR A 143 -28.31 13.02 21.57
N TYR A 144 -28.99 12.42 22.56
CA TYR A 144 -28.41 11.35 23.39
C TYR A 144 -28.06 10.11 22.58
N ILE A 145 -28.98 9.59 21.76
CA ILE A 145 -28.75 8.40 20.94
C ILE A 145 -27.55 8.60 20.00
N LEU A 146 -27.43 9.77 19.36
CA LEU A 146 -26.27 10.08 18.52
C LEU A 146 -24.96 10.18 19.31
N LEU A 147 -24.99 10.80 20.50
CA LEU A 147 -23.82 10.88 21.38
C LEU A 147 -23.35 9.48 21.81
N PHE A 148 -24.28 8.60 22.18
CA PHE A 148 -23.96 7.21 22.57
C PHE A 148 -23.49 6.38 21.39
N GLY A 149 -24.17 6.47 20.25
CA GLY A 149 -23.76 5.77 19.05
C GLY A 149 -22.33 6.15 18.63
N ALA A 150 -22.01 7.45 18.67
CA ALA A 150 -20.66 7.93 18.37
C ALA A 150 -19.63 7.42 19.38
N GLN A 151 -19.93 7.44 20.69
CA GLN A 151 -19.02 6.93 21.70
C GLN A 151 -18.83 5.40 21.60
N ALA A 152 -19.91 4.62 21.52
CA ALA A 152 -19.87 3.16 21.46
C ALA A 152 -19.10 2.63 20.24
N GLU A 153 -19.24 3.29 19.08
CA GLU A 153 -18.45 2.96 17.86
C GLU A 153 -16.95 2.98 18.15
N SER A 154 -16.47 4.00 18.88
CA SER A 154 -15.04 4.17 19.13
C SER A 154 -14.42 3.04 19.98
N PHE A 155 -15.27 2.16 20.53
CA PHE A 155 -14.94 1.06 21.41
C PHE A 155 -15.36 -0.33 20.90
N PHE A 156 -15.70 -0.52 19.62
CA PHE A 156 -15.98 -1.87 19.11
C PHE A 156 -15.32 -2.19 17.76
N THR A 157 -14.87 -3.44 17.62
CA THR A 157 -14.31 -3.99 16.38
C THR A 157 -15.42 -4.54 15.51
N PHE A 158 -15.59 -4.00 14.29
CA PHE A 158 -16.52 -4.53 13.30
C PHE A 158 -16.07 -5.91 12.81
N GLU A 159 -16.90 -6.93 12.97
CA GLU A 159 -16.63 -8.31 12.57
C GLU A 159 -17.05 -8.59 11.12
N SER A 160 -16.06 -8.90 10.28
CA SER A 160 -16.21 -9.60 8.98
C SER A 160 -17.29 -9.05 8.01
N THR A 161 -17.62 -9.85 7.00
CA THR A 161 -18.70 -9.68 6.03
C THR A 161 -20.09 -9.61 6.67
N GLN A 162 -20.31 -10.21 7.84
CA GLN A 162 -21.62 -10.18 8.52
C GLN A 162 -22.02 -8.78 9.00
N ASP A 163 -21.13 -8.07 9.70
CA ASP A 163 -21.43 -6.68 10.11
C ASP A 163 -21.55 -5.75 8.90
N GLN A 164 -20.76 -5.99 7.84
CA GLN A 164 -20.86 -5.21 6.61
C GLN A 164 -22.23 -5.38 5.92
N GLN A 165 -22.71 -6.62 5.81
CA GLN A 165 -24.05 -6.91 5.28
C GLN A 165 -25.14 -6.31 6.17
N HIS A 166 -25.01 -6.41 7.50
CA HIS A 166 -26.00 -5.86 8.41
C HIS A 166 -26.02 -4.32 8.35
N ILE A 167 -24.87 -3.66 8.23
CA ILE A 167 -24.79 -2.19 8.11
C ILE A 167 -25.40 -1.70 6.79
N GLU A 168 -25.31 -2.51 5.73
CA GLU A 168 -25.92 -2.22 4.43
C GLU A 168 -27.46 -2.03 4.54
N GLU A 169 -28.11 -2.66 5.52
CA GLU A 169 -29.54 -2.46 5.83
C GLU A 169 -29.85 -1.01 6.26
N TYR A 170 -28.86 -0.31 6.81
CA TYR A 170 -29.00 1.08 7.28
C TYR A 170 -28.53 2.10 6.24
N ARG A 171 -28.28 1.71 4.98
CA ARG A 171 -27.87 2.63 3.91
C ARG A 171 -28.80 3.83 3.77
N GLU A 172 -30.11 3.64 3.85
CA GLU A 172 -31.09 4.74 3.74
C GLU A 172 -30.89 5.77 4.85
N LEU A 173 -30.65 5.32 6.09
CA LEU A 173 -30.39 6.19 7.23
C LEU A 173 -29.08 6.97 7.03
N LEU A 174 -28.02 6.31 6.57
CA LEU A 174 -26.74 6.96 6.31
C LEU A 174 -26.83 7.98 5.17
N THR A 175 -27.58 7.66 4.13
CA THR A 175 -27.90 8.59 3.03
C THR A 175 -28.68 9.79 3.53
N LEU A 176 -29.66 9.58 4.43
CA LEU A 176 -30.40 10.66 5.09
C LEU A 176 -29.46 11.56 5.91
N PHE A 177 -28.55 10.96 6.69
CA PHE A 177 -27.57 11.69 7.49
C PHE A 177 -26.66 12.57 6.63
N ILE A 178 -26.07 11.98 5.58
CA ILE A 178 -25.18 12.69 4.65
C ILE A 178 -25.93 13.84 3.96
N ASN A 179 -27.12 13.58 3.41
CA ASN A 179 -27.94 14.62 2.77
C ASN A 179 -28.37 15.73 3.75
N ARG A 180 -28.59 15.39 5.02
CA ARG A 180 -28.91 16.38 6.05
C ARG A 180 -27.71 17.27 6.36
N ILE A 181 -26.51 16.71 6.52
CA ILE A 181 -25.28 17.50 6.69
C ILE A 181 -25.09 18.43 5.51
N ASP A 182 -25.22 17.90 4.29
CA ASP A 182 -25.06 18.65 3.05
C ASP A 182 -25.96 19.89 3.02
N LYS A 183 -27.28 19.73 3.25
CA LYS A 183 -28.25 20.84 3.29
C LYS A 183 -27.98 21.89 4.38
N ARG A 184 -27.13 21.58 5.36
CA ARG A 184 -26.81 22.47 6.48
C ARG A 184 -25.48 23.18 6.30
N MET A 185 -24.73 22.88 5.24
CA MET A 185 -23.48 23.59 4.92
C MET A 185 -23.73 25.06 4.54
N PRO A 186 -22.74 25.95 4.75
CA PRO A 186 -22.88 27.40 4.55
C PRO A 186 -23.42 27.83 3.18
N GLU A 187 -23.05 27.15 2.09
CA GLU A 187 -23.50 27.48 0.73
C GLU A 187 -25.02 27.40 0.55
N HIS A 188 -25.71 26.65 1.41
CA HIS A 188 -27.15 26.47 1.40
C HIS A 188 -27.87 27.37 2.40
N ALA A 189 -27.15 28.20 3.15
CA ALA A 189 -27.77 29.13 4.07
C ALA A 189 -28.28 30.38 3.35
N SER A 190 -29.47 30.84 3.76
CA SER A 190 -30.15 31.97 3.13
C SER A 190 -29.57 33.35 3.50
N THR A 191 -28.54 33.41 4.34
CA THR A 191 -27.98 34.67 4.89
C THR A 191 -26.46 34.72 4.70
N VAL A 192 -25.90 35.94 4.66
CA VAL A 192 -24.45 36.15 4.68
C VAL A 192 -23.90 35.60 6.01
N ILE A 193 -22.96 34.65 5.93
CA ILE A 193 -22.39 33.96 7.08
C ILE A 193 -20.98 34.49 7.37
N GLU A 194 -20.73 34.84 8.63
CA GLU A 194 -19.39 35.17 9.16
C GLU A 194 -18.54 33.90 9.39
N LYS A 195 -17.29 34.08 9.83
CA LYS A 195 -16.49 32.94 10.34
C LYS A 195 -17.17 32.35 11.59
N ASP A 196 -16.99 31.05 11.82
CA ASP A 196 -17.57 30.26 12.93
C ASP A 196 -19.04 29.82 12.80
N TYR A 197 -19.50 29.60 11.57
CA TYR A 197 -20.81 29.00 11.30
C TYR A 197 -20.97 27.64 11.99
N ASN A 198 -22.04 27.54 12.78
CA ASN A 198 -22.42 26.34 13.49
C ASN A 198 -23.55 25.62 12.74
N ILE A 199 -23.27 24.39 12.29
CA ILE A 199 -24.24 23.55 11.58
C ILE A 199 -25.36 23.02 12.49
N GLY A 200 -25.28 23.21 13.81
CA GLY A 200 -26.23 22.78 14.83
C GLY A 200 -25.81 21.49 15.52
N THR A 201 -26.16 21.33 16.81
CA THR A 201 -25.69 20.24 17.67
C THR A 201 -25.97 18.84 17.09
N ILE A 202 -27.20 18.58 16.63
CA ILE A 202 -27.55 17.29 16.01
C ILE A 202 -26.66 17.02 14.79
N ASN A 203 -26.37 18.04 13.98
CA ASN A 203 -25.59 17.87 12.76
C ASN A 203 -24.09 17.69 13.08
N GLU A 204 -23.56 18.37 14.11
CA GLU A 204 -22.21 18.06 14.60
C GLU A 204 -22.10 16.62 15.13
N LEU A 205 -23.13 16.11 15.81
CA LEU A 205 -23.17 14.74 16.31
C LEU A 205 -23.28 13.71 15.17
N ILE A 206 -24.10 13.99 14.16
CA ILE A 206 -24.18 13.17 12.94
C ILE A 206 -22.82 13.19 12.20
N LEU A 207 -22.17 14.35 12.10
CA LEU A 207 -20.87 14.45 11.46
C LEU A 207 -19.80 13.64 12.20
N ASN A 208 -19.82 13.66 13.54
CA ASN A 208 -18.95 12.81 14.35
C ASN A 208 -19.28 11.32 14.20
N PHE A 209 -20.56 10.97 14.10
CA PHE A 209 -21.00 9.60 13.83
C PHE A 209 -20.46 9.11 12.48
N ILE A 210 -20.55 9.93 11.42
CA ILE A 210 -19.98 9.63 10.10
C ILE A 210 -18.45 9.54 10.16
N TRP A 211 -17.78 10.45 10.89
CA TRP A 211 -16.33 10.38 11.10
C TRP A 211 -15.92 9.04 11.71
N ASN A 212 -16.58 8.63 12.77
CA ASN A 212 -16.35 7.36 13.45
C ASN A 212 -16.60 6.15 12.52
N LEU A 213 -17.70 6.13 11.78
CA LEU A 213 -17.94 5.08 10.78
C LEU A 213 -16.87 5.03 9.68
N SER A 214 -16.45 6.18 9.19
CA SER A 214 -15.40 6.24 8.16
C SER A 214 -14.05 5.73 8.66
N ASP A 215 -13.81 5.75 9.98
CA ASP A 215 -12.56 5.21 10.57
C ASP A 215 -12.41 3.70 10.35
N ARG A 216 -13.50 3.03 9.98
CA ARG A 216 -13.53 1.60 9.68
C ARG A 216 -13.44 1.42 8.17
N THR A 217 -12.24 1.12 7.69
CA THR A 217 -11.95 0.94 6.26
C THR A 217 -12.90 -0.05 5.57
N VAL A 218 -13.31 -1.11 6.25
CA VAL A 218 -14.30 -2.10 5.76
C VAL A 218 -15.67 -1.50 5.40
N LEU A 219 -16.05 -0.37 6.02
CA LEU A 219 -17.32 0.31 5.75
C LEU A 219 -17.23 1.33 4.62
N ILE A 220 -16.01 1.68 4.17
CA ILE A 220 -15.81 2.68 3.12
C ILE A 220 -16.59 2.33 1.85
N PRO A 221 -16.56 1.09 1.30
CA PRO A 221 -17.34 0.77 0.09
C PRO A 221 -18.84 1.09 0.21
N MET A 222 -19.44 0.86 1.37
CA MET A 222 -20.86 1.19 1.62
C MET A 222 -21.06 2.70 1.75
N LEU A 223 -20.17 3.42 2.44
CA LEU A 223 -20.22 4.88 2.54
C LEU A 223 -20.03 5.58 1.18
N LEU A 224 -19.22 5.02 0.29
CA LEU A 224 -19.07 5.51 -1.09
C LEU A 224 -20.39 5.41 -1.86
N LYS A 225 -21.14 4.32 -1.70
CA LYS A 225 -22.48 4.19 -2.31
C LYS A 225 -23.52 5.17 -1.74
N CYS A 226 -23.22 5.82 -0.62
CA CYS A 226 -24.02 6.90 -0.05
C CYS A 226 -23.55 8.31 -0.47
N ASP A 227 -22.70 8.40 -1.51
CA ASP A 227 -22.07 9.64 -2.01
C ASP A 227 -21.17 10.36 -1.00
N LEU A 228 -20.69 9.68 0.06
CA LEU A 228 -19.95 10.37 1.13
C LEU A 228 -18.70 11.09 0.62
N ALA A 229 -17.92 10.48 -0.28
CA ALA A 229 -16.68 11.09 -0.80
C ALA A 229 -16.94 12.43 -1.51
N LYS A 230 -17.93 12.46 -2.41
CA LYS A 230 -18.35 13.68 -3.11
C LYS A 230 -18.78 14.77 -2.13
N ARG A 231 -19.63 14.40 -1.17
CA ARG A 231 -20.21 15.32 -0.19
C ARG A 231 -19.15 15.86 0.76
N ALA A 232 -18.30 15.00 1.31
CA ALA A 232 -17.22 15.38 2.22
C ALA A 232 -16.22 16.36 1.60
N ILE A 233 -15.91 16.20 0.31
CA ILE A 233 -15.06 17.15 -0.42
C ILE A 233 -15.76 18.52 -0.60
N GLY A 234 -17.05 18.51 -0.95
CA GLY A 234 -17.86 19.74 -1.00
C GLY A 234 -17.92 20.47 0.35
N TRP A 235 -18.03 19.71 1.45
CA TRP A 235 -18.02 20.24 2.81
C TRP A 235 -16.66 20.84 3.18
N LEU A 236 -15.56 20.16 2.85
CA LEU A 236 -14.20 20.64 3.12
C LEU A 236 -13.90 21.94 2.35
N ALA A 237 -14.42 22.10 1.14
CA ALA A 237 -14.26 23.33 0.35
C ALA A 237 -14.84 24.58 1.06
N GLN A 238 -15.78 24.40 1.99
CA GLN A 238 -16.43 25.45 2.77
C GLN A 238 -15.89 25.56 4.21
N ALA A 239 -14.90 24.74 4.57
CA ALA A 239 -14.45 24.59 5.96
C ALA A 239 -13.95 25.89 6.60
N SER A 240 -13.50 26.88 5.81
CA SER A 240 -13.07 28.18 6.33
C SER A 240 -14.16 28.98 7.05
N MET A 241 -15.44 28.67 6.76
CA MET A 241 -16.59 29.32 7.39
C MET A 241 -17.05 28.57 8.64
N LEU A 242 -16.60 27.34 8.87
CA LEU A 242 -17.09 26.45 9.92
C LEU A 242 -16.34 26.57 11.24
N SER A 243 -17.01 26.17 12.32
CA SER A 243 -16.41 25.98 13.64
C SER A 243 -15.25 24.97 13.62
N GLY A 244 -14.25 25.16 14.48
CA GLY A 244 -13.07 24.28 14.55
C GLY A 244 -13.40 22.80 14.83
N LYS A 245 -14.47 22.52 15.58
CA LYS A 245 -14.95 21.15 15.83
C LYS A 245 -15.42 20.48 14.53
N SER A 246 -16.21 21.19 13.73
CA SER A 246 -16.69 20.69 12.43
C SER A 246 -15.54 20.48 11.47
N ARG A 247 -14.60 21.43 11.39
CA ARG A 247 -13.41 21.32 10.53
C ARG A 247 -12.57 20.09 10.82
N ARG A 248 -12.36 19.77 12.10
CA ARG A 248 -11.65 18.55 12.54
C ARG A 248 -12.33 17.30 11.97
N SER A 249 -13.64 17.16 12.16
CA SER A 249 -14.37 15.98 11.69
C SER A 249 -14.32 15.86 10.17
N LEU A 250 -14.41 16.97 9.43
CA LEU A 250 -14.31 16.98 7.97
C LEU A 250 -12.98 16.44 7.46
N ILE A 251 -11.85 16.98 7.95
CA ILE A 251 -10.54 16.53 7.47
C ILE A 251 -10.27 15.09 7.88
N SER A 252 -10.74 14.65 9.06
CA SER A 252 -10.62 13.26 9.48
C SER A 252 -11.47 12.31 8.64
N ILE A 253 -12.68 12.69 8.23
CA ILE A 253 -13.49 11.92 7.27
C ILE A 253 -12.74 11.77 5.94
N ILE A 254 -12.16 12.85 5.42
CA ILE A 254 -11.40 12.81 4.15
C ILE A 254 -10.19 11.88 4.26
N HIS A 255 -9.39 12.02 5.32
CA HIS A 255 -8.27 11.11 5.59
C HIS A 255 -8.74 9.66 5.65
N ASN A 256 -9.82 9.40 6.40
CA ASN A 256 -10.35 8.07 6.63
C ASN A 256 -10.81 7.39 5.33
N ILE A 257 -11.52 8.12 4.47
CA ILE A 257 -11.89 7.64 3.13
C ILE A 257 -10.63 7.36 2.30
N ALA A 258 -9.63 8.24 2.35
CA ALA A 258 -8.41 8.11 1.55
C ALA A 258 -7.50 6.94 1.96
N ARG A 259 -7.67 6.36 3.16
CA ARG A 259 -6.97 5.13 3.58
C ARG A 259 -7.42 3.90 2.81
N HIS A 260 -8.62 3.93 2.23
CA HIS A 260 -9.11 2.90 1.32
C HIS A 260 -8.86 3.32 -0.13
N ASP A 261 -8.38 2.42 -0.98
CA ASP A 261 -7.96 2.75 -2.35
C ASP A 261 -9.15 3.17 -3.20
N ASP A 262 -10.28 2.46 -3.13
CA ASP A 262 -11.53 2.91 -3.79
C ASP A 262 -12.00 4.27 -3.26
N GLY A 263 -11.74 4.57 -1.99
CA GLY A 263 -12.06 5.86 -1.40
C GLY A 263 -11.16 6.97 -1.93
N ALA A 264 -9.85 6.74 -2.02
CA ALA A 264 -8.91 7.67 -2.63
C ALA A 264 -9.22 7.90 -4.12
N ASP A 265 -9.56 6.85 -4.86
CA ASP A 265 -9.97 6.93 -6.26
C ASP A 265 -11.25 7.75 -6.42
N GLU A 266 -12.26 7.52 -5.57
CA GLU A 266 -13.52 8.27 -5.59
C GLU A 266 -13.32 9.75 -5.21
N LEU A 267 -12.52 10.05 -4.19
CA LEU A 267 -12.17 11.43 -3.81
C LEU A 267 -11.50 12.18 -4.98
N ASN A 268 -10.63 11.51 -5.73
CA ASN A 268 -9.93 12.10 -6.86
C ASN A 268 -10.84 12.46 -8.05
N LYS A 269 -12.05 11.87 -8.15
CA LYS A 269 -13.06 12.30 -9.13
C LYS A 269 -13.61 13.69 -8.86
N TYR A 270 -13.40 14.24 -7.66
CA TYR A 270 -13.94 15.52 -7.20
C TYR A 270 -12.85 16.53 -6.82
N ASP A 271 -11.68 16.50 -7.48
CA ASP A 271 -10.59 17.46 -7.27
C ASP A 271 -10.02 17.50 -5.83
N ALA A 272 -10.03 16.35 -5.13
CA ALA A 272 -9.62 16.26 -3.72
C ALA A 272 -8.26 16.92 -3.43
N VAL A 273 -7.24 16.66 -4.24
CA VAL A 273 -5.90 17.26 -4.06
C VAL A 273 -5.96 18.79 -4.07
N ILE A 274 -6.73 19.39 -4.99
CA ILE A 274 -6.84 20.85 -5.10
C ILE A 274 -7.55 21.43 -3.87
N ILE A 275 -8.63 20.79 -3.44
CA ILE A 275 -9.45 21.26 -2.31
C ILE A 275 -8.70 21.11 -0.99
N ILE A 276 -8.03 19.98 -0.76
CA ILE A 276 -7.23 19.76 0.45
C ILE A 276 -6.05 20.74 0.49
N LYS A 277 -5.35 20.99 -0.64
CA LYS A 277 -4.29 22.02 -0.68
C LYS A 277 -4.82 23.42 -0.43
N ARG A 278 -6.02 23.76 -0.92
CA ARG A 278 -6.66 25.06 -0.59
C ARG A 278 -6.93 25.16 0.91
N TYR A 279 -7.43 24.09 1.52
CA TYR A 279 -7.67 24.01 2.95
C TYR A 279 -6.38 24.16 3.76
N GLU A 280 -5.32 23.45 3.40
CA GLU A 280 -3.98 23.59 3.97
C GLU A 280 -3.46 25.04 3.90
N ASN A 281 -3.53 25.65 2.71
CA ASN A 281 -3.04 27.01 2.47
C ASN A 281 -3.86 28.10 3.16
N SER A 282 -5.08 27.80 3.60
CA SER A 282 -5.88 28.75 4.39
C SER A 282 -5.24 29.06 5.74
N LYS A 283 -4.35 28.19 6.24
CA LYS A 283 -3.67 28.29 7.55
C LYS A 283 -4.64 28.49 8.72
N ILE A 284 -5.88 28.02 8.56
CA ILE A 284 -6.92 28.07 9.58
C ILE A 284 -6.68 27.01 10.66
N GLU A 285 -5.95 25.95 10.35
CA GLU A 285 -5.51 24.95 11.31
C GLU A 285 -4.11 25.25 11.85
N THR A 286 -3.98 25.19 13.17
CA THR A 286 -2.77 25.56 13.92
C THR A 286 -2.18 24.42 14.74
N SER A 287 -2.86 23.27 14.80
CA SER A 287 -2.41 22.10 15.56
C SER A 287 -1.53 21.23 14.69
N ASP A 288 -0.34 20.90 15.17
CA ASP A 288 0.62 20.06 14.44
C ASP A 288 0.00 18.72 14.02
N SER A 289 -0.73 18.06 14.93
CA SER A 289 -1.46 16.82 14.63
C SER A 289 -2.51 16.97 13.51
N ARG A 290 -3.11 18.15 13.34
CA ARG A 290 -4.09 18.41 12.26
C ARG A 290 -3.40 18.76 10.95
N ILE A 291 -2.28 19.46 11.02
CA ILE A 291 -1.42 19.72 9.86
C ILE A 291 -0.87 18.39 9.32
N LEU A 292 -0.41 17.51 10.20
CA LEU A 292 0.02 16.16 9.84
C LEU A 292 -1.11 15.35 9.20
N LEU A 293 -2.32 15.41 9.76
CA LEU A 293 -3.49 14.73 9.19
C LEU A 293 -3.80 15.19 7.75
N ILE A 294 -3.68 16.50 7.48
CA ILE A 294 -3.83 17.08 6.14
C ILE A 294 -2.75 16.53 5.20
N SER A 295 -1.49 16.54 5.64
CA SER A 295 -0.35 15.99 4.91
C SER A 295 -0.54 14.51 4.55
N MET A 296 -1.00 13.71 5.51
CA MET A 296 -1.31 12.29 5.31
C MET A 296 -2.44 12.09 4.29
N ALA A 297 -3.52 12.88 4.38
CA ALA A 297 -4.61 12.83 3.42
C ALA A 297 -4.12 13.18 2.00
N LEU A 298 -3.30 14.23 1.87
CA LEU A 298 -2.68 14.61 0.59
C LEU A 298 -1.80 13.50 0.02
N ALA A 299 -0.96 12.87 0.83
CA ALA A 299 -0.11 11.75 0.39
C ALA A 299 -0.95 10.57 -0.11
N LEU A 300 -2.08 10.28 0.54
CA LEU A 300 -2.98 9.19 0.16
C LEU A 300 -3.75 9.48 -1.14
N VAL A 301 -4.18 10.72 -1.40
CA VAL A 301 -4.94 11.04 -2.62
C VAL A 301 -4.07 11.47 -3.81
N SER A 302 -2.81 11.85 -3.60
CA SER A 302 -1.97 12.38 -4.68
C SER A 302 -1.53 11.32 -5.68
N THR A 303 -1.56 11.69 -6.96
CA THR A 303 -0.97 10.90 -8.05
C THR A 303 0.56 10.99 -8.04
N PRO A 304 1.28 10.00 -8.62
CA PRO A 304 2.74 10.06 -8.73
C PRO A 304 3.28 11.33 -9.40
N GLU A 305 2.58 11.86 -10.42
CA GLU A 305 2.95 13.10 -11.10
C GLU A 305 2.88 14.30 -10.16
N GLN A 306 1.82 14.36 -9.36
CA GLN A 306 1.61 15.42 -8.38
C GLN A 306 2.66 15.34 -7.27
N LEU A 307 2.95 14.14 -6.76
CA LEU A 307 4.02 13.89 -5.78
C LEU A 307 5.38 14.34 -6.32
N LYS A 308 5.71 14.00 -7.57
CA LYS A 308 6.97 14.37 -8.21
C LYS A 308 7.13 15.87 -8.43
N ARG A 309 6.02 16.59 -8.67
CA ARG A 309 6.03 18.07 -8.83
C ARG A 309 6.20 18.78 -7.48
N ASP A 310 5.75 18.17 -6.39
CA ASP A 310 5.76 18.75 -5.05
C ASP A 310 6.80 18.12 -4.11
N LYS A 311 8.07 18.07 -4.58
CA LYS A 311 9.17 17.46 -3.81
C LYS A 311 9.31 18.05 -2.41
N LYS A 312 9.23 19.38 -2.28
CA LYS A 312 9.43 20.07 -0.99
C LYS A 312 8.32 19.74 0.00
N GLY A 313 7.05 19.75 -0.44
CA GLY A 313 5.94 19.31 0.39
C GLY A 313 6.13 17.88 0.86
N MET A 314 6.45 16.97 -0.08
CA MET A 314 6.64 15.56 0.24
C MET A 314 7.78 15.28 1.21
N ASN A 315 8.91 15.96 1.07
CA ASN A 315 10.02 15.87 2.01
C ASN A 315 9.61 16.25 3.44
N SER A 316 8.80 17.31 3.58
CA SER A 316 8.24 17.70 4.89
C SER A 316 7.31 16.64 5.45
N VAL A 317 6.46 16.04 4.61
CA VAL A 317 5.59 14.93 5.02
C VAL A 317 6.44 13.74 5.48
N PHE A 318 7.49 13.36 4.74
CA PHE A 318 8.38 12.26 5.10
C PHE A 318 9.09 12.49 6.44
N ASN A 319 9.61 13.69 6.68
CA ASN A 319 10.20 14.06 7.97
C ASN A 319 9.18 13.86 9.11
N GLN A 320 7.95 14.38 8.95
CA GLN A 320 6.90 14.25 9.97
C GLN A 320 6.44 12.80 10.18
N LEU A 321 6.30 12.02 9.11
CA LEU A 321 5.90 10.61 9.22
C LEU A 321 6.97 9.78 9.96
N LEU A 322 8.24 9.97 9.61
CA LEU A 322 9.32 9.25 10.29
C LEU A 322 9.45 9.68 11.75
N GLN A 323 9.33 10.98 12.04
CA GLN A 323 9.30 11.49 13.41
C GLN A 323 8.15 10.88 14.21
N LEU A 324 6.94 10.84 13.65
CA LEU A 324 5.78 10.24 14.29
C LEU A 324 6.01 8.75 14.61
N ILE A 325 6.67 8.01 13.71
CA ILE A 325 7.03 6.60 13.96
C ILE A 325 8.03 6.50 15.12
N ILE A 326 9.10 7.32 15.11
CA ILE A 326 10.12 7.36 16.16
C ILE A 326 9.50 7.68 17.53
N ASP A 327 8.54 8.61 17.59
CA ASP A 327 7.91 8.98 18.85
C ASP A 327 6.89 7.96 19.31
N ALA A 328 6.16 7.34 18.37
CA ALA A 328 5.23 6.27 18.68
C ALA A 328 5.94 5.05 19.29
N THR A 329 7.13 4.65 18.81
CA THR A 329 7.87 3.50 19.37
C THR A 329 8.39 3.75 20.80
N LYS A 330 8.51 5.00 21.22
CA LYS A 330 8.88 5.37 22.60
C LYS A 330 7.68 5.46 23.54
N ALA A 331 6.46 5.45 23.00
CA ALA A 331 5.23 5.69 23.74
C ALA A 331 4.47 4.39 24.05
N ASP A 332 3.69 4.42 25.12
CA ASP A 332 2.81 3.31 25.46
C ASP A 332 1.82 3.03 24.33
N ARG A 333 1.67 1.74 23.99
CA ARG A 333 0.76 1.25 22.94
C ARG A 333 1.04 1.81 21.54
N TYR A 334 2.29 2.20 21.25
CA TYR A 334 2.73 2.64 19.93
C TYR A 334 1.90 3.81 19.35
N ARG A 335 1.60 4.82 20.19
CA ARG A 335 0.81 5.99 19.80
C ARG A 335 1.50 7.31 20.09
N SER A 336 1.50 8.21 19.11
CA SER A 336 1.95 9.59 19.24
C SER A 336 0.98 10.52 18.50
N ASP A 337 0.75 11.72 19.02
CA ASP A 337 -0.20 12.72 18.46
C ASP A 337 -1.61 12.22 18.12
N GLY A 338 -2.06 11.17 18.82
CA GLY A 338 -3.36 10.53 18.61
C GLY A 338 -3.36 9.43 17.53
N PHE A 339 -2.26 9.26 16.80
CA PHE A 339 -2.08 8.25 15.77
C PHE A 339 -1.37 7.02 16.30
N HIS A 340 -1.79 5.84 15.85
CA HIS A 340 -1.03 4.60 16.05
C HIS A 340 0.07 4.49 14.99
N VAL A 341 1.18 3.83 15.31
CA VAL A 341 2.33 3.66 14.38
C VAL A 341 1.93 3.05 13.03
N SER A 342 0.86 2.26 12.98
CA SER A 342 0.33 1.69 11.74
C SER A 342 -0.04 2.72 10.68
N GLU A 343 -0.52 3.90 11.10
CA GLU A 343 -0.99 4.95 10.19
C GLU A 343 0.15 5.52 9.32
N PRO A 344 1.25 6.05 9.89
CA PRO A 344 2.37 6.51 9.09
C PRO A 344 3.07 5.37 8.34
N LEU A 345 3.17 4.16 8.90
CA LEU A 345 3.76 3.01 8.21
C LEU A 345 3.00 2.69 6.91
N CYS A 346 1.66 2.68 6.96
CA CYS A 346 0.84 2.40 5.79
C CYS A 346 1.07 3.41 4.65
N ILE A 347 1.18 4.69 4.99
CA ILE A 347 1.44 5.75 4.02
C ILE A 347 2.84 5.59 3.42
N LEU A 348 3.86 5.29 4.24
CA LEU A 348 5.21 5.04 3.73
C LEU A 348 5.25 3.87 2.75
N VAL A 349 4.54 2.77 3.02
CA VAL A 349 4.45 1.65 2.07
C VAL A 349 3.92 2.13 0.72
N LYS A 350 2.81 2.86 0.71
CA LYS A 350 2.24 3.42 -0.53
C LYS A 350 3.27 4.29 -1.25
N MET A 351 3.90 5.22 -0.53
CA MET A 351 4.88 6.15 -1.09
C MET A 351 6.09 5.43 -1.70
N PHE A 352 6.61 4.40 -1.03
CA PHE A 352 7.74 3.62 -1.55
C PHE A 352 7.41 2.82 -2.81
N VAL A 353 6.14 2.50 -3.04
CA VAL A 353 5.69 1.83 -4.27
C VAL A 353 5.50 2.84 -5.41
N VAL A 354 4.83 3.96 -5.14
CA VAL A 354 4.41 4.90 -6.20
C VAL A 354 5.52 5.86 -6.65
N GLU A 355 6.49 6.17 -5.77
CA GLU A 355 7.57 7.12 -6.07
C GLU A 355 8.94 6.54 -5.63
N GLU A 356 9.82 6.33 -6.59
CA GLU A 356 11.04 5.52 -6.43
C GLU A 356 12.09 6.15 -5.49
N ARG A 357 12.08 7.48 -5.31
CA ARG A 357 13.06 8.21 -4.48
C ARG A 357 12.65 8.33 -3.02
N SER A 358 11.39 8.03 -2.72
CA SER A 358 10.79 8.23 -1.39
C SER A 358 11.49 7.37 -0.33
N LEU A 359 11.89 6.14 -0.68
CA LEU A 359 12.63 5.27 0.22
C LEU A 359 14.03 5.84 0.52
N ASP A 360 14.78 6.22 -0.51
CA ASP A 360 16.12 6.80 -0.36
C ASP A 360 16.05 8.08 0.48
N TYR A 361 15.02 8.91 0.28
CA TYR A 361 14.80 10.10 1.10
C TYR A 361 14.59 9.75 2.57
N ILE A 362 13.67 8.82 2.88
CA ILE A 362 13.41 8.40 4.27
C ILE A 362 14.67 7.85 4.95
N LEU A 363 15.46 7.04 4.25
CA LEU A 363 16.63 6.38 4.83
C LEU A 363 17.84 7.30 4.98
N TYR A 364 17.99 8.31 4.12
CA TYR A 364 19.24 9.07 4.00
C TYR A 364 19.09 10.59 4.22
N HIS A 365 17.91 11.15 3.99
CA HIS A 365 17.68 12.61 3.99
C HIS A 365 16.63 13.09 4.98
N ALA A 366 15.88 12.19 5.62
CA ALA A 366 14.84 12.59 6.55
C ALA A 366 15.43 13.35 7.75
N GLU A 367 14.84 14.50 8.05
CA GLU A 367 15.22 15.32 9.20
C GLU A 367 14.35 14.93 10.39
N THR A 368 14.93 14.24 11.37
CA THR A 368 14.26 13.76 12.58
C THR A 368 15.03 14.14 13.84
N GLU A 369 14.36 14.05 14.99
CA GLU A 369 14.92 14.19 16.33
C GLU A 369 14.67 12.92 17.17
N PRO A 370 15.72 12.14 17.53
CA PRO A 370 17.11 12.34 17.16
C PRO A 370 17.35 12.17 15.64
N SER A 371 18.46 12.72 15.15
CA SER A 371 18.86 12.57 13.74
C SER A 371 18.98 11.08 13.41
N SER A 372 18.33 10.67 12.34
CA SER A 372 18.40 9.30 11.83
C SER A 372 19.39 9.20 10.67
N ASP A 373 19.94 8.01 10.50
CA ASP A 373 20.76 7.58 9.37
C ASP A 373 20.23 6.25 8.82
N ILE A 374 20.88 5.72 7.78
CA ILE A 374 20.43 4.48 7.13
C ILE A 374 20.33 3.33 8.15
N SER A 375 21.35 3.16 8.99
CA SER A 375 21.41 2.04 9.95
C SER A 375 20.32 2.17 10.99
N SER A 376 20.22 3.32 11.66
CA SER A 376 19.25 3.58 12.71
C SER A 376 17.81 3.57 12.19
N THR A 377 17.56 3.99 10.95
CA THR A 377 16.23 3.93 10.32
C THR A 377 15.84 2.50 9.97
N ILE A 378 16.76 1.70 9.42
CA ILE A 378 16.51 0.28 9.15
C ILE A 378 16.28 -0.46 10.47
N ASP A 379 17.12 -0.21 11.48
CA ASP A 379 16.99 -0.79 12.81
C ASP A 379 15.65 -0.44 13.46
N LEU A 380 15.16 0.81 13.31
CA LEU A 380 13.83 1.20 13.77
C LEU A 380 12.73 0.32 13.18
N PHE A 381 12.73 0.11 11.86
CA PHE A 381 11.72 -0.75 11.21
C PHE A 381 11.87 -2.22 11.60
N VAL A 382 13.11 -2.70 11.76
CA VAL A 382 13.36 -4.06 12.26
C VAL A 382 12.88 -4.24 13.69
N THR A 383 13.09 -3.26 14.57
CA THR A 383 12.58 -3.28 15.95
C THR A 383 11.06 -3.36 15.97
N ILE A 384 10.37 -2.51 15.19
CA ILE A 384 8.91 -2.55 15.08
C ILE A 384 8.44 -3.93 14.59
N PHE A 385 9.10 -4.50 13.57
CA PHE A 385 8.77 -5.84 13.09
C PHE A 385 8.95 -6.92 14.17
N ILE A 386 10.05 -6.88 14.93
CA ILE A 386 10.30 -7.83 16.01
C ILE A 386 9.22 -7.70 17.09
N ASP A 387 8.89 -6.47 17.49
CA ASP A 387 7.89 -6.18 18.52
C ASP A 387 6.51 -6.71 18.12
N PHE A 388 6.11 -6.54 16.86
CA PHE A 388 4.83 -7.00 16.33
C PHE A 388 4.87 -8.43 15.77
N SER A 389 5.99 -9.15 15.85
CA SER A 389 6.12 -10.51 15.27
C SER A 389 5.16 -11.53 15.88
N HIS A 390 4.72 -11.30 17.13
CA HIS A 390 3.71 -12.12 17.80
C HIS A 390 2.32 -12.01 17.16
N ALA A 391 2.06 -10.94 16.39
CA ALA A 391 0.78 -10.67 15.76
C ALA A 391 0.36 -11.74 14.75
N LEU A 392 1.31 -12.54 14.25
CA LEU A 392 1.03 -13.72 13.41
C LEU A 392 0.01 -14.68 14.05
N LYS A 393 -0.01 -14.76 15.39
CA LYS A 393 -0.94 -15.60 16.17
C LYS A 393 -1.95 -14.78 16.98
N SER A 394 -1.94 -13.45 16.85
CA SER A 394 -2.82 -12.55 17.58
C SER A 394 -4.21 -12.52 16.96
N THR A 395 -5.24 -12.26 17.76
CA THR A 395 -6.60 -11.95 17.29
C THR A 395 -6.83 -10.44 17.14
N ASP A 396 -5.80 -9.61 17.36
CA ASP A 396 -5.90 -8.16 17.18
C ASP A 396 -5.60 -7.76 15.73
N ARG A 397 -6.62 -7.24 15.04
CA ARG A 397 -6.53 -6.77 13.65
C ARG A 397 -5.52 -5.64 13.48
N LEU A 398 -5.41 -4.73 14.46
CA LEU A 398 -4.52 -3.59 14.39
C LEU A 398 -3.05 -4.04 14.51
N GLU A 399 -2.76 -5.01 15.37
CA GLU A 399 -1.43 -5.62 15.47
C GLU A 399 -1.06 -6.34 14.17
N GLN A 400 -1.98 -7.16 13.62
CA GLN A 400 -1.77 -7.85 12.34
C GLN A 400 -1.53 -6.85 11.19
N PHE A 401 -2.33 -5.77 11.12
CA PHE A 401 -2.16 -4.73 10.11
C PHE A 401 -0.82 -4.01 10.24
N THR A 402 -0.37 -3.75 11.47
CA THR A 402 0.94 -3.13 11.75
C THR A 402 2.08 -4.01 11.29
N LEU A 403 2.01 -5.32 11.60
CA LEU A 403 2.97 -6.33 11.16
C LEU A 403 3.05 -6.38 9.63
N ILE A 404 1.89 -6.41 8.94
CA ILE A 404 1.82 -6.37 7.48
C ILE A 404 2.50 -5.10 6.93
N ALA A 405 2.18 -3.93 7.48
CA ALA A 405 2.73 -2.66 7.00
C ALA A 405 4.25 -2.59 7.15
N VAL A 406 4.80 -2.93 8.32
CA VAL A 406 6.25 -2.89 8.55
C VAL A 406 7.00 -3.94 7.73
N LEU A 407 6.43 -5.13 7.57
CA LEU A 407 7.02 -6.18 6.74
C LEU A 407 7.08 -5.75 5.26
N ASN A 408 6.04 -5.07 4.77
CA ASN A 408 6.08 -4.46 3.46
C ASN A 408 7.15 -3.37 3.37
N ILE A 409 7.38 -2.53 4.39
CA ILE A 409 8.52 -1.59 4.37
C ILE A 409 9.85 -2.33 4.23
N LEU A 410 10.08 -3.37 5.04
CA LEU A 410 11.30 -4.19 5.01
C LEU A 410 11.49 -4.87 3.65
N TRP A 411 10.42 -5.24 2.96
CA TRP A 411 10.49 -5.72 1.58
C TRP A 411 10.91 -4.64 0.57
N SER A 412 10.45 -3.39 0.74
CA SER A 412 10.96 -2.28 -0.08
C SER A 412 12.47 -2.06 0.15
N ILE A 413 12.93 -2.19 1.40
CA ILE A 413 14.34 -2.06 1.76
C ILE A 413 15.17 -3.20 1.16
N SER A 414 14.72 -4.45 1.31
CA SER A 414 15.45 -5.63 0.80
C SER A 414 15.59 -5.62 -0.72
N PHE A 415 14.64 -4.99 -1.43
CA PHE A 415 14.68 -4.84 -2.87
C PHE A 415 15.87 -3.98 -3.35
N GLN A 416 16.39 -3.09 -2.50
CA GLN A 416 17.53 -2.24 -2.81
C GLN A 416 18.83 -2.90 -2.36
N TYR A 417 19.66 -3.31 -3.31
CA TYR A 417 20.95 -3.99 -3.07
C TYR A 417 21.84 -3.27 -2.03
N ASN A 418 21.82 -1.94 -2.03
CA ASN A 418 22.62 -1.12 -1.12
C ASN A 418 22.26 -1.29 0.37
N TYR A 419 21.04 -1.75 0.68
CA TYR A 419 20.53 -1.85 2.05
C TYR A 419 20.43 -3.29 2.56
N GLN A 420 20.63 -4.29 1.67
CA GLN A 420 20.50 -5.71 2.01
C GLN A 420 21.46 -6.13 3.13
N GLN A 421 22.70 -5.61 3.13
CA GLN A 421 23.68 -5.97 4.14
C GLN A 421 23.29 -5.49 5.54
N GLU A 422 22.58 -4.37 5.67
CA GLU A 422 22.09 -3.93 6.99
C GLU A 422 21.01 -4.87 7.53
N LEU A 423 20.14 -5.38 6.66
CA LEU A 423 19.14 -6.39 7.05
C LEU A 423 19.79 -7.73 7.43
N ILE A 424 20.77 -8.20 6.65
CA ILE A 424 21.43 -9.50 6.84
C ILE A 424 22.21 -9.55 8.17
N LYS A 425 22.75 -8.42 8.65
CA LYS A 425 23.46 -8.35 9.93
C LYS A 425 22.56 -8.60 11.15
N ASN A 426 21.23 -8.47 11.02
CA ASN A 426 20.31 -8.61 12.14
C ASN A 426 19.81 -10.05 12.28
N GLU A 427 20.50 -10.86 13.10
CA GLU A 427 20.16 -12.29 13.30
C GLU A 427 18.74 -12.49 13.82
N LYS A 428 18.27 -11.65 14.75
CA LYS A 428 16.91 -11.74 15.31
C LYS A 428 15.83 -11.52 14.25
N PHE A 429 16.06 -10.57 13.34
CA PHE A 429 15.18 -10.34 12.20
C PHE A 429 15.08 -11.59 11.31
N LEU A 430 16.24 -12.17 10.95
CA LEU A 430 16.29 -13.38 10.14
C LEU A 430 15.57 -14.54 10.83
N ASP A 431 15.80 -14.78 12.12
CA ASP A 431 15.14 -15.84 12.87
C ASP A 431 13.61 -15.70 12.88
N LYS A 432 13.10 -14.47 13.00
CA LYS A 432 11.67 -14.21 12.92
C LYS A 432 11.09 -14.46 11.53
N LEU A 433 11.80 -14.09 10.46
CA LEU A 433 11.38 -14.42 9.09
C LEU A 433 11.31 -15.94 8.86
N ARG A 434 12.27 -16.70 9.39
CA ARG A 434 12.29 -18.17 9.29
C ARG A 434 11.04 -18.79 9.91
N ILE A 435 10.69 -18.36 11.12
CA ILE A 435 9.48 -18.79 11.82
C ILE A 435 8.23 -18.50 10.96
N PHE A 436 8.19 -17.38 10.24
CA PHE A 436 7.03 -17.02 9.44
C PHE A 436 6.83 -17.94 8.22
N ILE A 437 7.89 -18.50 7.64
CA ILE A 437 7.79 -19.50 6.57
C ILE A 437 7.35 -20.85 7.14
N GLU A 438 7.94 -21.26 8.27
CA GLU A 438 7.65 -22.57 8.87
C GLU A 438 6.19 -22.68 9.34
N ASN A 439 5.57 -21.56 9.72
CA ASN A 439 4.16 -21.49 10.07
C ASN A 439 3.29 -21.27 8.82
N ASN A 440 2.94 -22.35 8.13
CA ASN A 440 1.96 -22.34 7.03
C ASN A 440 0.51 -22.00 7.49
N ASP A 441 0.27 -21.87 8.80
CA ASP A 441 -1.06 -21.61 9.38
C ASP A 441 -1.48 -20.14 9.22
N LEU A 442 -1.84 -19.77 7.99
CA LEU A 442 -2.55 -18.52 7.68
C LEU A 442 -4.00 -18.51 8.23
N GLU A 443 -4.49 -19.62 8.80
CA GLU A 443 -5.85 -19.75 9.36
C GLU A 443 -6.18 -18.74 10.46
N ASN A 444 -5.17 -18.20 11.16
CA ASN A 444 -5.35 -17.20 12.21
C ASN A 444 -5.37 -15.74 11.71
N MET A 445 -5.09 -15.50 10.43
CA MET A 445 -5.11 -14.16 9.87
C MET A 445 -6.54 -13.68 9.67
N ILE A 446 -6.86 -12.53 10.26
CA ILE A 446 -8.21 -12.00 10.19
C ILE A 446 -8.38 -11.29 8.85
N GLU A 447 -9.43 -11.67 8.12
CA GLU A 447 -9.80 -10.99 6.89
C GLU A 447 -10.08 -9.51 7.18
N GLN A 448 -9.28 -8.64 6.56
CA GLN A 448 -9.37 -7.19 6.68
C GLN A 448 -8.96 -6.53 5.37
N TYR A 449 -9.40 -5.29 5.19
CA TYR A 449 -8.97 -4.49 4.06
C TYR A 449 -7.44 -4.33 4.06
N LYS A 450 -6.82 -4.64 2.93
CA LYS A 450 -5.40 -4.48 2.66
C LYS A 450 -5.24 -3.52 1.47
N PRO A 451 -4.49 -2.42 1.59
CA PRO A 451 -4.21 -1.54 0.47
C PRO A 451 -3.54 -2.27 -0.70
N ARG A 452 -3.80 -1.84 -1.95
CA ARG A 452 -3.20 -2.38 -3.19
C ARG A 452 -1.67 -2.31 -3.18
N SER A 453 -1.09 -1.38 -2.43
CA SER A 453 0.37 -1.24 -2.26
C SER A 453 0.98 -2.21 -1.26
N MET A 454 0.19 -3.04 -0.57
CA MET A 454 0.65 -4.00 0.43
C MET A 454 0.36 -5.43 0.01
N GLU A 455 1.26 -6.33 0.39
CA GLU A 455 1.01 -7.76 0.35
C GLU A 455 0.85 -8.41 1.71
N GLY A 456 0.30 -9.62 1.71
CA GLY A 456 0.16 -10.42 2.93
C GLY A 456 1.52 -10.82 3.50
N ILE A 457 1.50 -11.33 4.74
CA ILE A 457 2.71 -11.71 5.48
C ILE A 457 3.57 -12.68 4.68
N HIS A 458 2.94 -13.72 4.12
CA HIS A 458 3.64 -14.75 3.39
C HIS A 458 4.37 -14.19 2.15
N GLN A 459 3.67 -13.47 1.28
CA GLN A 459 4.26 -12.89 0.06
C GLN A 459 5.38 -11.91 0.38
N ALA A 460 5.18 -11.02 1.37
CA ALA A 460 6.20 -10.07 1.76
C ALA A 460 7.44 -10.77 2.36
N THR A 461 7.24 -11.83 3.16
CA THR A 461 8.33 -12.64 3.73
C THR A 461 9.15 -13.33 2.63
N GLN A 462 8.49 -14.01 1.69
CA GLN A 462 9.15 -14.66 0.56
C GLN A 462 9.91 -13.66 -0.31
N GLY A 463 9.26 -12.53 -0.61
CA GLY A 463 9.87 -11.47 -1.39
C GLY A 463 11.12 -10.89 -0.72
N ILE A 464 11.14 -10.76 0.61
CA ILE A 464 12.33 -10.35 1.36
C ILE A 464 13.45 -11.38 1.19
N LEU A 465 13.17 -12.65 1.49
CA LEU A 465 14.19 -13.70 1.50
C LEU A 465 14.81 -13.90 0.12
N HIS A 466 13.97 -13.90 -0.91
CA HIS A 466 14.43 -13.93 -2.30
C HIS A 466 15.36 -12.77 -2.62
N ASN A 467 14.98 -11.54 -2.25
CA ASN A 467 15.82 -10.37 -2.51
C ASN A 467 17.17 -10.46 -1.77
N LEU A 468 17.20 -11.05 -0.58
CA LEU A 468 18.41 -11.28 0.22
C LEU A 468 19.23 -12.49 -0.27
N ASN A 469 18.77 -13.23 -1.28
CA ASN A 469 19.34 -14.49 -1.77
C ASN A 469 19.45 -15.56 -0.67
N LEU A 470 18.50 -15.60 0.26
CA LEU A 470 18.42 -16.61 1.30
C LEU A 470 17.42 -17.69 0.85
N ASN A 471 17.93 -18.86 0.47
CA ASN A 471 17.09 -20.01 0.09
C ASN A 471 16.78 -20.90 1.32
N ASP A 472 15.64 -21.61 1.28
CA ASP A 472 15.15 -22.51 2.35
C ASP A 472 16.20 -23.50 2.89
N ASN A 473 17.17 -23.92 2.07
CA ASN A 473 18.17 -24.92 2.43
C ASN A 473 19.37 -24.39 3.25
N GLU A 474 19.67 -23.07 3.21
CA GLU A 474 20.67 -22.47 4.12
C GLU A 474 20.09 -22.17 5.50
N ILE A 475 18.77 -22.28 5.63
CA ILE A 475 17.97 -21.81 6.76
C ILE A 475 17.73 -22.91 7.81
N THR A 476 17.67 -24.19 7.42
CA THR A 476 17.29 -25.29 8.33
C THR A 476 18.44 -25.97 9.09
N GLY A 477 19.68 -25.46 9.01
CA GLY A 477 20.81 -25.95 9.84
C GLY A 477 21.16 -27.44 9.73
N ASN A 478 20.68 -28.14 8.70
CA ASN A 478 20.94 -29.57 8.53
C ASN A 478 22.24 -29.79 7.75
N ASN A 479 23.37 -29.79 8.47
CA ASN A 479 24.71 -30.10 7.95
C ASN A 479 24.90 -31.60 7.63
N ASN A 480 23.95 -32.22 6.95
CA ASN A 480 24.09 -33.55 6.39
C ASN A 480 23.36 -33.62 5.04
N ILE A 481 24.05 -33.15 3.98
CA ILE A 481 24.31 -33.88 2.73
C ILE A 481 25.01 -32.92 1.76
N SER A 482 26.22 -33.28 1.40
CA SER A 482 26.96 -32.81 0.24
C SER A 482 26.20 -33.10 -1.06
N LYS A 483 25.36 -32.16 -1.47
CA LYS A 483 24.80 -31.92 -2.83
C LYS A 483 23.94 -30.66 -2.63
N TYR A 484 24.49 -29.45 -2.68
CA TYR A 484 24.46 -28.60 -3.89
C TYR A 484 25.45 -27.43 -3.76
N GLN A 485 26.66 -27.69 -3.27
CA GLN A 485 27.80 -26.81 -3.58
C GLN A 485 28.45 -27.32 -4.87
N ASN A 486 27.98 -26.77 -6.00
CA ASN A 486 28.74 -26.57 -7.24
C ASN A 486 27.81 -26.01 -8.33
N PHE A 487 27.63 -24.69 -8.38
CA PHE A 487 27.58 -24.00 -9.68
C PHE A 487 28.96 -23.39 -9.94
N SER A 488 29.99 -24.25 -9.88
CA SER A 488 31.13 -24.09 -10.77
C SER A 488 30.64 -24.33 -12.19
N ILE A 489 30.95 -23.41 -13.08
CA ILE A 489 30.90 -23.57 -14.53
C ILE A 489 31.68 -24.86 -14.87
N ASN A 490 30.99 -25.96 -15.07
CA ASN A 490 31.52 -27.16 -15.70
C ASN A 490 30.40 -27.86 -16.47
N ALA A 491 30.48 -27.68 -17.79
CA ALA A 491 29.96 -28.51 -18.86
C ALA A 491 28.70 -29.33 -18.55
N LEU A 492 27.56 -28.83 -19.05
CA LEU A 492 26.41 -29.64 -19.42
C LEU A 492 26.87 -30.88 -20.21
N PRO A 493 26.43 -32.10 -19.84
CA PRO A 493 26.60 -33.24 -20.72
C PRO A 493 25.76 -33.00 -21.98
N VAL A 494 26.45 -33.09 -23.11
CA VAL A 494 25.91 -33.09 -24.48
C VAL A 494 24.72 -34.03 -24.56
N ASN A 495 23.52 -33.46 -24.60
CA ASN A 495 22.33 -34.04 -25.23
C ASN A 495 21.71 -32.99 -26.17
N THR A 496 22.51 -32.59 -27.15
CA THR A 496 22.27 -31.52 -28.12
C THR A 496 21.21 -31.86 -29.19
N ILE A 497 20.26 -32.78 -28.97
CA ILE A 497 19.21 -33.06 -29.98
C ILE A 497 17.82 -33.35 -29.36
N LYS A 498 17.42 -32.62 -28.29
CA LYS A 498 16.00 -32.58 -27.85
C LYS A 498 15.38 -31.19 -27.70
N GLU A 499 16.16 -30.11 -27.80
CA GLU A 499 15.68 -28.73 -27.56
C GLU A 499 15.27 -27.95 -28.83
N LEU A 500 15.17 -28.59 -29.99
CA LEU A 500 14.64 -27.93 -31.20
C LEU A 500 13.09 -27.97 -31.29
N ASN A 501 12.41 -28.67 -30.38
CA ASN A 501 10.96 -28.89 -30.41
C ASN A 501 10.21 -28.46 -29.14
N SER A 502 10.84 -27.78 -28.17
CA SER A 502 10.07 -27.24 -27.03
C SER A 502 9.34 -25.97 -27.45
N LYS A 503 8.03 -25.99 -27.22
CA LYS A 503 7.12 -24.90 -27.54
C LYS A 503 7.44 -23.69 -26.64
N PRO A 504 7.57 -22.47 -27.20
CA PRO A 504 7.97 -21.30 -26.42
C PRO A 504 6.92 -20.96 -25.36
N TRP A 505 7.38 -20.47 -24.21
CA TRP A 505 6.51 -20.09 -23.10
C TRP A 505 6.25 -18.59 -23.08
N ILE A 506 5.00 -18.23 -22.82
CA ILE A 506 4.55 -16.87 -22.57
C ILE A 506 3.98 -16.82 -21.17
N MET A 507 4.57 -15.98 -20.32
CA MET A 507 4.00 -15.67 -19.03
C MET A 507 3.07 -14.46 -19.12
N ILE A 508 1.90 -14.54 -18.49
CA ILE A 508 0.99 -13.40 -18.30
C ILE A 508 1.21 -12.85 -16.88
N SER A 509 1.71 -11.62 -16.78
CA SER A 509 1.79 -10.86 -15.52
C SER A 509 0.69 -9.81 -15.51
N TYR A 510 -0.15 -9.80 -14.47
CA TYR A 510 -1.33 -8.95 -14.34
C TYR A 510 -1.63 -8.67 -12.86
N CYS A 511 -2.41 -7.62 -12.59
CA CYS A 511 -2.96 -7.39 -11.25
C CYS A 511 -4.25 -8.20 -11.08
N HIS A 512 -4.45 -8.83 -9.92
CA HIS A 512 -5.66 -9.63 -9.64
C HIS A 512 -6.97 -8.86 -9.78
N ASP A 513 -6.96 -7.53 -9.58
CA ASP A 513 -8.10 -6.64 -9.82
C ASP A 513 -8.51 -6.58 -11.32
N ASN A 514 -7.70 -7.10 -12.22
CA ASN A 514 -7.97 -7.18 -13.67
C ASN A 514 -8.18 -8.64 -14.14
N ASN A 515 -8.62 -9.54 -13.25
CA ASN A 515 -8.79 -10.97 -13.57
C ASN A 515 -9.79 -11.24 -14.71
N GLU A 516 -10.86 -10.44 -14.85
CA GLU A 516 -11.82 -10.59 -15.96
C GLU A 516 -11.12 -10.36 -17.31
N PHE A 517 -10.47 -9.20 -17.49
CA PHE A 517 -9.71 -8.89 -18.70
C PHE A 517 -8.57 -9.90 -18.95
N CYS A 518 -7.87 -10.32 -17.88
CA CYS A 518 -6.85 -11.36 -17.97
C CYS A 518 -7.41 -12.69 -18.49
N SER A 519 -8.63 -13.04 -18.08
CA SER A 519 -9.33 -14.24 -18.57
C SER A 519 -9.59 -14.17 -20.06
N GLU A 520 -10.05 -13.03 -20.58
CA GLU A 520 -10.28 -12.87 -22.01
C GLU A 520 -8.98 -12.95 -22.83
N ILE A 521 -7.88 -12.38 -22.31
CA ILE A 521 -6.56 -12.49 -22.94
C ILE A 521 -6.08 -13.94 -22.91
N TYR A 522 -6.23 -14.64 -21.78
CA TYR A 522 -5.88 -16.05 -21.67
C TYR A 522 -6.66 -16.92 -22.66
N ASP A 523 -7.96 -16.70 -22.81
CA ASP A 523 -8.82 -17.42 -23.76
C ASP A 523 -8.39 -17.13 -25.21
N LEU A 524 -8.10 -15.86 -25.53
CA LEU A 524 -7.57 -15.46 -26.82
C LEU A 524 -6.25 -16.19 -27.14
N LEU A 525 -5.30 -16.19 -26.21
CA LEU A 525 -4.00 -16.84 -26.39
C LEU A 525 -4.15 -18.37 -26.51
N SER A 526 -5.10 -18.96 -25.79
CA SER A 526 -5.40 -20.40 -25.84
C SER A 526 -5.92 -20.85 -27.21
N THR A 527 -6.48 -19.95 -28.02
CA THR A 527 -6.82 -20.25 -29.43
C THR A 527 -5.59 -20.55 -30.29
N CYS A 528 -4.40 -20.10 -29.87
CA CYS A 528 -3.12 -20.27 -30.55
C CYS A 528 -2.21 -21.26 -29.79
N LYS A 529 -2.80 -22.23 -29.07
CA LYS A 529 -2.09 -23.24 -28.27
C LYS A 529 -1.16 -24.16 -29.06
N ASP A 530 -1.05 -24.05 -30.37
CA ASP A 530 -0.05 -24.77 -31.17
C ASP A 530 1.24 -23.94 -31.33
N ASP A 531 1.17 -22.61 -31.15
CA ASP A 531 2.29 -21.67 -31.36
C ASP A 531 3.16 -21.48 -30.10
N PHE A 532 2.54 -21.38 -28.92
CA PHE A 532 3.21 -21.16 -27.62
C PHE A 532 2.42 -21.73 -26.44
N SER A 533 3.10 -22.03 -25.34
CA SER A 533 2.51 -22.44 -24.06
C SER A 533 2.32 -21.22 -23.15
N ILE A 534 1.30 -21.24 -22.30
CA ILE A 534 0.91 -20.10 -21.47
C ILE A 534 1.18 -20.42 -20.01
N TRP A 535 1.96 -19.57 -19.36
CA TRP A 535 2.16 -19.58 -17.92
C TRP A 535 1.33 -18.45 -17.29
N ILE A 536 0.56 -18.78 -16.27
CA ILE A 536 -0.26 -17.83 -15.49
C ILE A 536 -0.39 -18.34 -14.06
N ASP A 537 -0.31 -17.43 -13.09
CA ASP A 537 -0.30 -17.71 -11.65
C ASP A 537 -1.47 -18.60 -11.20
N ARG A 538 -2.71 -18.29 -11.59
CA ARG A 538 -3.93 -18.99 -11.14
C ARG A 538 -3.98 -20.48 -11.51
N THR A 539 -3.22 -20.90 -12.52
CA THR A 539 -3.11 -22.32 -12.90
C THR A 539 -1.81 -22.97 -12.44
N HIS A 540 -0.77 -22.20 -12.15
CA HIS A 540 0.58 -22.72 -11.84
C HIS A 540 1.01 -22.54 -10.38
N CYS A 541 0.28 -21.74 -9.58
CA CYS A 541 0.58 -21.43 -8.19
C CYS A 541 -0.51 -21.92 -7.23
N GLN A 542 -0.95 -23.18 -7.36
CA GLN A 542 -2.06 -23.76 -6.59
C GLN A 542 -1.66 -24.24 -5.17
N GLY A 543 -0.94 -23.42 -4.40
CA GLY A 543 -0.53 -23.73 -3.03
C GLY A 543 -0.05 -22.49 -2.26
N ALA A 544 -0.29 -22.44 -0.94
CA ALA A 544 0.02 -21.29 -0.10
C ALA A 544 1.53 -21.02 0.07
N GLY A 545 2.39 -22.03 -0.11
CA GLY A 545 3.82 -21.99 0.24
C GLY A 545 4.80 -21.62 -0.87
N ASP A 546 4.41 -21.60 -2.15
CA ASP A 546 5.39 -21.52 -3.27
C ASP A 546 5.13 -20.35 -4.24
N LEU A 547 4.46 -19.28 -3.79
CA LEU A 547 3.94 -18.27 -4.74
C LEU A 547 5.06 -17.51 -5.48
N TRP A 548 6.02 -16.92 -4.76
CA TRP A 548 7.08 -16.14 -5.44
C TRP A 548 8.09 -17.02 -6.18
N GLU A 549 8.55 -18.14 -5.59
CA GLU A 549 9.49 -19.02 -6.28
C GLU A 549 8.89 -19.60 -7.56
N SER A 550 7.61 -20.00 -7.54
CA SER A 550 6.91 -20.45 -8.75
C SER A 550 6.78 -19.34 -9.78
N ILE A 551 6.48 -18.10 -9.36
CA ILE A 551 6.41 -16.92 -10.23
C ILE A 551 7.78 -16.64 -10.86
N ALA A 552 8.85 -16.63 -10.07
CA ALA A 552 10.22 -16.41 -10.54
C ALA A 552 10.66 -17.50 -11.51
N ASN A 553 10.42 -18.77 -11.18
CA ASN A 553 10.68 -19.92 -12.06
C ASN A 553 9.88 -19.80 -13.37
N GLY A 554 8.61 -19.40 -13.30
CA GLY A 554 7.77 -19.12 -14.46
C GLY A 554 8.36 -18.04 -15.37
N MET A 555 8.86 -16.94 -14.79
CA MET A 555 9.54 -15.87 -15.55
C MET A 555 10.86 -16.32 -16.16
N GLU A 556 11.66 -17.09 -15.43
CA GLU A 556 12.94 -17.62 -15.91
C GLU A 556 12.78 -18.61 -17.06
N GLN A 557 11.69 -19.41 -17.04
CA GLN A 557 11.38 -20.36 -18.11
C GLN A 557 10.70 -19.70 -19.31
N SER A 558 10.09 -18.53 -19.13
CA SER A 558 9.33 -17.85 -20.18
C SER A 558 10.22 -17.14 -21.21
N ASN A 559 9.85 -17.27 -22.48
CA ASN A 559 10.51 -16.56 -23.59
C ASN A 559 10.03 -15.11 -23.69
N VAL A 560 8.73 -14.91 -23.43
CA VAL A 560 8.06 -13.61 -23.48
C VAL A 560 7.26 -13.42 -22.21
N ILE A 561 7.27 -12.21 -21.66
CA ILE A 561 6.41 -11.81 -20.55
C ILE A 561 5.42 -10.77 -21.08
N LEU A 562 4.15 -11.16 -21.09
CA LEU A 562 3.02 -10.31 -21.44
C LEU A 562 2.54 -9.59 -20.17
N CYS A 563 2.75 -8.27 -20.10
CA CYS A 563 2.36 -7.47 -18.95
C CYS A 563 1.03 -6.75 -19.23
N LEU A 564 -0.01 -7.08 -18.46
CA LEU A 564 -1.31 -6.42 -18.52
C LEU A 564 -1.31 -5.22 -17.56
N LEU A 565 -0.97 -4.06 -18.12
CA LEU A 565 -0.69 -2.84 -17.38
C LEU A 565 -1.94 -1.98 -17.19
N SER A 566 -2.24 -1.69 -15.93
CA SER A 566 -3.33 -0.84 -15.46
C SER A 566 -2.84 0.08 -14.33
N GLU A 567 -3.71 0.96 -13.83
CA GLU A 567 -3.40 1.76 -12.63
C GLU A 567 -3.17 0.83 -11.42
N GLN A 568 -3.96 -0.24 -11.28
CA GLN A 568 -3.84 -1.22 -10.20
C GLN A 568 -2.51 -2.00 -10.31
N TYR A 569 -2.09 -2.37 -11.53
CA TYR A 569 -0.77 -2.97 -11.75
C TYR A 569 0.36 -2.04 -11.30
N PHE A 570 0.25 -0.74 -11.61
CA PHE A 570 1.24 0.26 -11.20
C PHE A 570 1.30 0.46 -9.67
N GLN A 571 0.16 0.36 -9.00
CA GLN A 571 0.03 0.49 -7.54
C GLN A 571 0.38 -0.79 -6.78
N SER A 572 0.38 -1.95 -7.45
CA SER A 572 0.67 -3.25 -6.83
C SER A 572 2.16 -3.44 -6.57
N LYS A 573 2.49 -3.84 -5.35
CA LYS A 573 3.86 -4.13 -4.95
C LYS A 573 4.42 -5.39 -5.62
N SER A 574 3.63 -6.47 -5.67
CA SER A 574 4.01 -7.70 -6.37
C SER A 574 4.26 -7.43 -7.85
N CYS A 575 3.30 -6.80 -8.54
CA CYS A 575 3.45 -6.48 -9.97
C CYS A 575 4.69 -5.61 -10.24
N ARG A 576 5.01 -4.66 -9.34
CA ARG A 576 6.25 -3.89 -9.42
C ARG A 576 7.48 -4.79 -9.31
N GLN A 577 7.56 -5.66 -8.32
CA GLN A 577 8.71 -6.56 -8.15
C GLN A 577 8.86 -7.48 -9.37
N GLU A 578 7.77 -8.07 -9.83
CA GLU A 578 7.70 -8.93 -11.02
C GLU A 578 8.24 -8.23 -12.27
N PHE A 579 7.71 -7.04 -12.58
CA PHE A 579 8.10 -6.28 -13.76
C PHE A 579 9.58 -5.88 -13.70
N ILE A 580 10.03 -5.40 -12.54
CA ILE A 580 11.43 -5.01 -12.37
C ILE A 580 12.35 -6.23 -12.46
N TYR A 581 11.98 -7.37 -11.87
CA TYR A 581 12.78 -8.59 -11.98
C TYR A 581 12.89 -9.07 -13.44
N ALA A 582 11.78 -9.06 -14.17
CA ALA A 582 11.74 -9.38 -15.59
C ALA A 582 12.62 -8.47 -16.47
N VAL A 583 12.54 -7.15 -16.26
CA VAL A 583 13.22 -6.13 -17.08
C VAL A 583 14.66 -5.86 -16.63
N ASP A 584 14.90 -5.74 -15.34
CA ASP A 584 16.19 -5.28 -14.80
C ASP A 584 17.13 -6.45 -14.52
N SER A 585 16.62 -7.58 -14.04
CA SER A 585 17.41 -8.76 -13.69
C SER A 585 17.48 -9.79 -14.82
N LEU A 586 16.34 -10.25 -15.32
CA LEU A 586 16.27 -11.34 -16.31
C LEU A 586 16.43 -10.87 -17.77
N LYS A 587 16.24 -9.58 -18.04
CA LYS A 587 16.27 -9.00 -19.41
C LYS A 587 15.33 -9.71 -20.38
N ARG A 588 14.14 -10.08 -19.91
CA ARG A 588 13.13 -10.80 -20.72
C ARG A 588 12.50 -9.89 -21.76
N THR A 589 12.02 -10.50 -22.84
CA THR A 589 11.24 -9.79 -23.85
C THR A 589 9.87 -9.46 -23.27
N ILE A 590 9.58 -8.17 -23.08
CA ILE A 590 8.30 -7.70 -22.57
C ILE A 590 7.36 -7.34 -23.72
N VAL A 591 6.12 -7.79 -23.63
CA VAL A 591 5.00 -7.30 -24.45
C VAL A 591 4.05 -6.55 -23.52
N PRO A 592 4.05 -5.20 -23.54
CA PRO A 592 3.14 -4.40 -22.73
C PRO A 592 1.75 -4.28 -23.36
N VAL A 593 0.71 -4.51 -22.56
CA VAL A 593 -0.70 -4.30 -22.92
C VAL A 593 -1.30 -3.28 -21.95
N LEU A 594 -1.67 -2.10 -22.43
CA LEU A 594 -2.32 -1.06 -21.61
C LEU A 594 -3.84 -1.28 -21.56
N ILE A 595 -4.40 -1.29 -20.36
CA ILE A 595 -5.83 -1.41 -20.08
C ILE A 595 -6.43 -0.02 -19.83
N GLY A 596 -7.53 0.29 -20.52
CA GLY A 596 -8.27 1.53 -20.39
C GLY A 596 -7.46 2.77 -20.82
N ASN A 597 -7.62 3.84 -20.04
CA ASN A 597 -6.95 5.13 -20.24
C ASN A 597 -5.69 5.29 -19.37
N PHE A 598 -5.18 4.21 -18.78
CA PHE A 598 -3.98 4.27 -17.97
C PHE A 598 -2.75 4.64 -18.81
N ASP A 599 -1.96 5.60 -18.35
CA ASP A 599 -0.69 5.98 -18.96
C ASP A 599 0.48 5.58 -18.04
N PRO A 600 1.47 4.84 -18.56
CA PRO A 600 2.64 4.44 -17.79
C PRO A 600 3.38 5.64 -17.19
N LYS A 601 3.61 5.58 -15.88
CA LYS A 601 4.18 6.65 -15.09
C LYS A 601 5.17 6.14 -14.04
N GLY A 602 5.88 7.05 -13.38
CA GLY A 602 6.79 6.73 -12.28
C GLY A 602 7.81 5.64 -12.64
N TRP A 603 7.94 4.65 -11.75
CA TRP A 603 8.85 3.50 -11.90
C TRP A 603 8.60 2.69 -13.19
N LEU A 604 7.34 2.61 -13.62
CA LEU A 604 6.90 1.85 -14.79
C LEU A 604 7.23 2.63 -16.07
N GLY A 605 6.90 3.92 -16.11
CA GLY A 605 7.16 4.79 -17.27
C GLY A 605 8.65 4.86 -17.63
N ILE A 606 9.54 4.91 -16.64
CA ILE A 606 11.00 4.89 -16.86
C ILE A 606 11.42 3.60 -17.58
N ARG A 607 10.97 2.44 -17.09
CA ARG A 607 11.34 1.12 -17.61
C ARG A 607 10.67 0.77 -18.93
N MET A 608 9.51 1.37 -19.21
CA MET A 608 8.77 1.25 -20.46
C MET A 608 9.33 2.11 -21.60
N THR A 609 10.33 2.96 -21.34
CA THR A 609 10.87 3.88 -22.36
C THR A 609 11.36 3.12 -23.60
N GLY A 610 10.77 3.41 -24.76
CA GLY A 610 11.12 2.78 -26.04
C GLY A 610 10.42 1.43 -26.31
N MET A 611 9.62 0.92 -25.38
CA MET A 611 8.81 -0.28 -25.62
C MET A 611 7.57 0.06 -26.45
N LYS A 612 7.25 -0.79 -27.44
CA LYS A 612 5.98 -0.72 -28.15
C LYS A 612 4.92 -1.42 -27.32
N TYR A 613 3.75 -0.80 -27.15
CA TYR A 613 2.64 -1.34 -26.39
C TYR A 613 1.37 -1.42 -27.23
N ILE A 614 0.43 -2.26 -26.78
CA ILE A 614 -0.91 -2.36 -27.36
C ILE A 614 -1.90 -1.84 -26.34
N ARG A 615 -2.82 -0.96 -26.74
CA ARG A 615 -3.85 -0.40 -25.85
C ARG A 615 -5.23 -0.95 -26.17
N PHE A 616 -5.93 -1.41 -25.14
CA PHE A 616 -7.35 -1.73 -25.13
C PHE A 616 -8.07 -0.65 -24.30
N ARG A 617 -8.87 0.20 -24.95
CA ARG A 617 -9.56 1.30 -24.25
C ARG A 617 -10.84 0.85 -23.56
N ASP A 618 -11.54 -0.09 -24.18
CA ASP A 618 -12.72 -0.72 -23.64
C ASP A 618 -12.31 -2.03 -22.96
N ILE A 619 -12.66 -2.16 -21.69
CA ILE A 619 -12.35 -3.35 -20.88
C ILE A 619 -13.35 -4.46 -21.22
N ASP A 620 -14.56 -4.10 -21.64
CA ASP A 620 -15.67 -5.03 -21.87
C ASP A 620 -15.64 -5.64 -23.28
N GLN A 621 -14.75 -5.15 -24.16
CA GLN A 621 -14.62 -5.65 -25.53
C GLN A 621 -13.17 -5.67 -26.00
N LEU A 622 -12.65 -6.88 -26.20
CA LEU A 622 -11.47 -7.08 -27.04
C LEU A 622 -11.83 -6.82 -28.53
N GLU A 623 -11.60 -5.60 -29.00
CA GLU A 623 -11.77 -5.22 -30.41
C GLU A 623 -11.03 -6.20 -31.34
N LYS A 624 -11.69 -6.68 -32.40
CA LYS A 624 -11.15 -7.71 -33.32
C LYS A 624 -9.77 -7.34 -33.88
N ASN A 625 -9.57 -6.09 -34.27
CA ASN A 625 -8.29 -5.62 -34.81
C ASN A 625 -7.16 -5.68 -33.77
N LYS A 626 -7.47 -5.33 -32.50
CA LYS A 626 -6.52 -5.37 -31.40
C LYS A 626 -6.15 -6.80 -30.98
N LYS A 627 -7.10 -7.74 -31.05
CA LYS A 627 -6.81 -9.18 -30.88
C LYS A 627 -5.74 -9.65 -31.87
N THR A 628 -5.91 -9.31 -33.16
CA THR A 628 -4.97 -9.69 -34.20
C THR A 628 -3.61 -9.02 -34.03
N GLU A 629 -3.59 -7.73 -33.68
CA GLU A 629 -2.35 -6.98 -33.38
C GLU A 629 -1.56 -7.62 -32.22
N LEU A 630 -2.25 -8.03 -31.15
CA LEU A 630 -1.65 -8.69 -30.00
C LEU A 630 -1.03 -10.04 -30.35
N LEU A 631 -1.78 -10.92 -31.02
CA LEU A 631 -1.27 -12.23 -31.43
C LEU A 631 -0.06 -12.10 -32.37
N ASN A 632 -0.08 -11.14 -33.29
CA ASN A 632 1.04 -10.89 -34.19
C ASN A 632 2.28 -10.37 -33.44
N THR A 633 2.10 -9.41 -32.53
CA THR A 633 3.19 -8.88 -31.70
C THR A 633 3.83 -10.00 -30.87
N ILE A 634 3.03 -10.86 -30.26
CA ILE A 634 3.51 -12.00 -29.48
C ILE A 634 4.32 -12.97 -30.36
N ARG A 635 3.80 -13.36 -31.53
CA ARG A 635 4.50 -14.28 -32.45
C ARG A 635 5.86 -13.69 -32.89
N LEU A 636 5.91 -12.39 -33.14
CA LEU A 636 7.15 -11.68 -33.48
C LEU A 636 8.13 -11.65 -32.30
N SER A 637 7.65 -11.37 -31.09
CA SER A 637 8.47 -11.37 -29.87
C SER A 637 9.06 -12.75 -29.57
N VAL A 638 8.24 -13.80 -29.69
CA VAL A 638 8.66 -15.19 -29.52
C VAL A 638 9.71 -15.57 -30.57
N SER A 639 9.51 -15.21 -31.84
CA SER A 639 10.47 -15.49 -32.92
C SER A 639 11.79 -14.74 -32.73
N SER A 640 11.73 -13.49 -32.28
CA SER A 640 12.92 -12.67 -32.00
C SER A 640 13.71 -13.23 -30.82
N SER A 641 13.04 -13.72 -29.77
CA SER A 641 13.68 -14.34 -28.61
C SER A 641 14.45 -15.63 -28.92
N LYS A 642 14.10 -16.34 -29.99
CA LYS A 642 14.82 -17.56 -30.44
C LYS A 642 16.14 -17.24 -31.16
N THR A 643 16.30 -16.03 -31.67
CA THR A 643 17.44 -15.66 -32.54
C THR A 643 18.66 -15.19 -31.75
N THR A 644 18.46 -14.68 -30.53
CA THR A 644 19.55 -14.19 -29.66
C THR A 644 20.42 -15.31 -29.07
N THR A 645 19.99 -16.57 -29.14
CA THR A 645 20.75 -17.73 -28.62
C THR A 645 21.71 -18.35 -29.65
N GLN A 646 21.77 -17.88 -30.90
CA GLN A 646 22.55 -18.53 -31.99
C GLN A 646 23.66 -17.67 -32.65
N GLN A 647 24.09 -16.54 -32.07
CA GLN A 647 25.21 -15.75 -32.64
C GLN A 647 26.52 -15.79 -31.83
N ASN A 648 26.85 -16.95 -31.26
CA ASN A 648 28.22 -17.29 -30.85
C ASN A 648 28.70 -18.58 -31.54
N ALA A 649 28.66 -18.59 -32.87
CA ALA A 649 29.35 -19.61 -33.66
C ALA A 649 30.00 -18.95 -34.89
N VAL A 650 31.33 -18.92 -34.91
CA VAL A 650 32.17 -18.44 -36.01
C VAL A 650 32.07 -19.42 -37.18
N PRO A 651 31.81 -18.97 -38.43
CA PRO A 651 32.10 -19.79 -39.59
C PRO A 651 33.34 -19.27 -40.32
N SER A 652 34.37 -20.11 -40.33
CA SER A 652 35.50 -20.04 -41.25
C SER A 652 35.09 -20.62 -42.60
N GLN A 653 35.41 -19.96 -43.73
CA GLN A 653 36.23 -20.51 -44.82
C GLN A 653 36.27 -19.64 -46.09
N HIS A 654 37.42 -19.74 -46.75
CA HIS A 654 37.88 -19.13 -47.99
C HIS A 654 37.02 -19.42 -49.23
N HIS A 655 36.88 -18.44 -50.16
CA HIS A 655 37.37 -18.52 -51.56
C HIS A 655 36.91 -17.32 -52.45
N SER A 656 37.90 -16.53 -52.86
CA SER A 656 38.26 -16.00 -54.21
C SER A 656 37.23 -15.59 -55.31
N VAL A 657 37.25 -14.26 -55.64
CA VAL A 657 37.40 -13.59 -56.99
C VAL A 657 36.22 -13.64 -58.03
N PRO A 658 35.99 -12.70 -59.00
CA PRO A 658 36.45 -11.31 -59.27
C PRO A 658 35.34 -10.25 -59.48
N LEU A 659 35.78 -8.98 -59.58
CA LEU A 659 35.08 -7.77 -60.03
C LEU A 659 34.57 -7.81 -61.49
N VAL A 660 33.42 -7.18 -61.75
CA VAL A 660 33.19 -6.31 -62.93
C VAL A 660 32.41 -5.07 -62.52
N VAL A 661 32.98 -3.93 -62.91
CA VAL A 661 32.60 -2.53 -62.69
C VAL A 661 31.57 -2.10 -63.74
N ASN A 662 30.64 -1.20 -63.38
CA ASN A 662 30.33 -0.03 -64.21
C ASN A 662 29.65 1.07 -63.39
N ASP A 663 30.41 2.17 -63.26
CA ASP A 663 30.07 3.50 -62.77
C ASP A 663 28.97 4.18 -63.60
N VAL A 664 28.19 5.08 -62.98
CA VAL A 664 28.21 6.54 -63.28
C VAL A 664 27.72 7.32 -62.04
N ALA A 665 28.71 7.91 -61.33
CA ALA A 665 28.83 9.27 -60.80
C ALA A 665 27.60 10.20 -60.60
N THR A 666 27.49 11.10 -59.61
CA THR A 666 28.21 11.43 -58.36
C THR A 666 27.48 12.65 -57.76
N SER A 667 27.35 12.73 -56.43
CA SER A 667 27.67 13.96 -55.69
C SER A 667 28.04 13.62 -54.23
N ASN A 668 29.33 13.81 -53.94
CA ASN A 668 30.13 13.53 -52.73
C ASN A 668 29.72 14.41 -51.52
N PHE A 669 29.96 14.06 -50.25
CA PHE A 669 31.25 13.89 -49.54
C PHE A 669 31.19 12.66 -48.61
N SER A 670 31.91 11.55 -48.87
CA SER A 670 33.35 11.29 -48.66
C SER A 670 33.79 11.26 -47.19
N SER A 671 33.58 10.10 -46.56
CA SER A 671 34.53 9.51 -45.61
C SER A 671 35.50 8.65 -46.42
N GLN A 672 36.81 8.71 -46.14
CA GLN A 672 37.72 7.55 -46.11
C GLN A 672 39.18 7.92 -45.77
N PRO A 673 40.03 6.95 -45.40
CA PRO A 673 40.80 6.99 -44.15
C PRO A 673 42.32 6.89 -44.36
N LEU A 674 43.07 7.03 -43.26
CA LEU A 674 44.43 6.53 -43.15
C LEU A 674 44.44 5.43 -42.08
N LEU A 675 44.82 4.22 -42.51
CA LEU A 675 45.31 3.16 -41.64
C LEU A 675 46.68 3.59 -41.13
N ASP A 676 46.84 3.64 -39.82
CA ASP A 676 48.10 3.37 -39.13
C ASP A 676 47.76 2.69 -37.79
N ASP A 677 48.63 1.78 -37.41
CA ASP A 677 48.45 0.69 -36.45
C ASP A 677 48.03 1.09 -35.02
N ASP A 678 47.36 0.13 -34.38
CA ASP A 678 47.36 -0.12 -32.92
C ASP A 678 46.45 0.73 -32.01
N LYS A 679 45.13 0.49 -32.02
CA LYS A 679 44.21 0.83 -30.90
C LYS A 679 43.03 -0.14 -30.77
N SER A 680 43.21 -1.26 -30.06
CA SER A 680 42.11 -1.95 -29.38
C SER A 680 42.12 -1.58 -27.90
N ASN A 681 41.24 -0.68 -27.44
CA ASN A 681 41.00 -0.50 -25.98
C ASN A 681 39.60 0.09 -25.64
N GLY A 682 38.96 0.86 -26.54
CA GLY A 682 37.64 1.47 -26.26
C GLY A 682 36.44 0.50 -26.16
N ASN A 683 36.56 -0.71 -26.72
CA ASN A 683 35.52 -1.75 -26.59
C ASN A 683 35.53 -2.43 -25.21
N ASP A 684 36.63 -2.37 -24.47
CA ASP A 684 36.80 -3.09 -23.20
C ASP A 684 36.20 -2.32 -22.00
N VAL A 685 36.20 -0.98 -22.05
CA VAL A 685 35.62 -0.13 -21.00
C VAL A 685 34.10 -0.19 -21.03
N ASN A 686 33.48 -0.02 -22.19
CA ASN A 686 32.01 -0.12 -22.31
C ASN A 686 31.51 -1.52 -21.91
N ALA A 687 32.24 -2.58 -22.27
CA ALA A 687 31.93 -3.93 -21.83
C ALA A 687 32.00 -4.09 -20.30
N TRP A 688 32.98 -3.44 -19.66
CA TRP A 688 33.12 -3.42 -18.20
C TRP A 688 31.96 -2.67 -17.51
N PHE A 689 31.55 -1.51 -18.01
CA PHE A 689 30.40 -0.77 -17.47
C PHE A 689 29.11 -1.62 -17.56
N LEU A 690 28.91 -2.29 -18.69
CA LEU A 690 27.75 -3.16 -18.89
C LEU A 690 27.77 -4.38 -17.97
N SER A 691 28.92 -5.04 -17.78
CA SER A 691 29.03 -6.21 -16.90
C SER A 691 28.79 -5.89 -15.43
N HIS A 692 29.07 -4.65 -15.00
CA HIS A 692 28.80 -4.16 -13.65
C HIS A 692 27.44 -3.45 -13.51
N ARG A 693 26.60 -3.53 -14.56
CA ARG A 693 25.26 -2.91 -14.62
C ARG A 693 25.29 -1.38 -14.42
N ILE A 694 26.37 -0.74 -14.85
CA ILE A 694 26.56 0.71 -14.77
C ILE A 694 26.17 1.31 -16.13
N SER A 695 25.45 2.42 -16.11
CA SER A 695 25.03 3.12 -17.32
C SER A 695 26.25 3.52 -18.17
N PRO A 696 26.31 3.18 -19.47
CA PRO A 696 27.38 3.64 -20.37
C PRO A 696 27.44 5.17 -20.50
N LYS A 697 26.39 5.88 -20.07
CA LYS A 697 26.39 7.35 -19.98
C LYS A 697 27.47 7.86 -19.03
N ILE A 698 27.83 7.11 -17.99
CA ILE A 698 28.88 7.48 -17.04
C ILE A 698 30.26 7.44 -17.72
N CYS A 699 30.52 6.40 -18.51
CA CYS A 699 31.73 6.29 -19.35
C CYS A 699 31.89 7.51 -20.26
N LYS A 700 30.81 7.94 -20.90
CA LYS A 700 30.79 9.16 -21.74
C LYS A 700 30.86 10.45 -20.93
N LEU A 701 30.38 10.46 -19.69
CA LEU A 701 30.38 11.66 -18.85
C LEU A 701 31.80 12.03 -18.42
N PHE A 702 32.58 11.02 -18.03
CA PHE A 702 33.98 11.16 -17.63
C PHE A 702 35.00 11.00 -18.77
N ASN A 703 34.53 10.62 -19.95
CA ASN A 703 35.37 10.41 -21.13
C ASN A 703 36.47 9.36 -20.90
N PHE A 704 36.14 8.25 -20.23
CA PHE A 704 37.07 7.13 -20.08
C PHE A 704 37.27 6.44 -21.43
N GLU A 705 38.51 6.44 -21.91
CA GLU A 705 38.93 5.77 -23.15
C GLU A 705 39.61 4.43 -22.85
N THR A 706 40.20 4.28 -21.66
CA THR A 706 40.89 3.05 -21.22
C THR A 706 40.46 2.59 -19.82
N ARG A 707 40.69 1.31 -19.50
CA ARG A 707 40.48 0.78 -18.14
C ARG A 707 41.45 1.41 -17.13
N GLU A 708 42.65 1.79 -17.55
CA GLU A 708 43.67 2.43 -16.70
C GLU A 708 43.20 3.81 -16.22
N GLU A 709 42.62 4.63 -17.09
CA GLU A 709 42.02 5.93 -16.71
C GLU A 709 40.89 5.77 -15.69
N MET A 710 40.10 4.71 -15.85
CA MET A 710 39.03 4.35 -14.93
C MET A 710 39.58 3.94 -13.55
N PHE A 711 40.72 3.24 -13.50
CA PHE A 711 41.42 2.89 -12.26
C PHE A 711 42.10 4.08 -11.59
N ASP A 712 42.72 4.98 -12.36
CA ASP A 712 43.32 6.21 -11.82
C ASP A 712 42.24 7.09 -11.18
N TYR A 713 41.05 7.15 -11.81
CA TYR A 713 39.90 7.81 -11.22
C TYR A 713 39.40 7.11 -9.94
N ALA A 714 39.44 5.78 -9.89
CA ALA A 714 39.06 5.02 -8.69
C ALA A 714 39.93 5.38 -7.48
N GLN A 715 41.23 5.59 -7.66
CA GLN A 715 42.13 6.03 -6.59
C GLN A 715 41.79 7.44 -6.06
N LEU A 716 41.39 8.35 -6.96
CA LEU A 716 40.90 9.68 -6.59
C LEU A 716 39.56 9.62 -5.85
N LEU A 717 38.68 8.69 -6.25
CA LEU A 717 37.36 8.49 -5.65
C LEU A 717 37.43 7.91 -4.24
N ILE A 718 38.37 7.00 -3.98
CA ILE A 718 38.61 6.43 -2.65
C ILE A 718 39.18 7.48 -1.68
N LYS A 719 40.01 8.41 -2.18
CA LYS A 719 40.66 9.43 -1.36
C LYS A 719 39.70 10.51 -0.85
N ASP A 720 38.65 10.85 -1.60
CA ASP A 720 37.69 11.91 -1.26
C ASP A 720 36.33 11.74 -1.99
N ARG A 721 35.54 10.76 -1.53
CA ARG A 721 34.30 10.30 -2.18
C ARG A 721 33.24 11.40 -2.29
N GLU A 722 33.08 12.20 -1.25
CA GLU A 722 32.07 13.26 -1.19
C GLU A 722 32.40 14.41 -2.17
N LYS A 723 33.68 14.79 -2.25
CA LYS A 723 34.14 15.77 -3.24
C LYS A 723 33.96 15.28 -4.67
N GLN A 724 34.26 14.01 -4.95
CA GLN A 724 34.08 13.45 -6.29
C GLN A 724 32.60 13.33 -6.68
N MET A 725 31.72 12.97 -5.73
CA MET A 725 30.28 12.98 -5.95
C MET A 725 29.77 14.39 -6.32
N ASN A 726 30.27 15.41 -5.64
CA ASN A 726 29.93 16.81 -5.92
C ASN A 726 30.44 17.28 -7.29
N ILE A 727 31.63 16.85 -7.72
CA ILE A 727 32.17 17.13 -9.06
C ILE A 727 31.31 16.45 -10.13
N TYR A 728 30.99 15.19 -9.93
CA TYR A 728 30.18 14.41 -10.86
C TYR A 728 28.76 14.95 -11.00
N ALA A 729 28.11 15.30 -9.89
CA ALA A 729 26.79 15.92 -9.90
C ALA A 729 26.77 17.24 -10.68
N LYS A 730 27.81 18.08 -10.55
CA LYS A 730 27.95 19.33 -11.31
C LYS A 730 28.09 19.06 -12.81
N ILE A 731 28.94 18.11 -13.21
CA ILE A 731 29.14 17.74 -14.62
C ILE A 731 27.85 17.15 -15.21
N TYR A 732 27.15 16.29 -14.46
CA TYR A 732 25.87 15.70 -14.87
C TYR A 732 24.80 16.77 -15.09
N ALA A 733 24.64 17.70 -14.14
CA ALA A 733 23.68 18.79 -14.24
C ALA A 733 23.96 19.69 -15.46
N GLN A 734 25.24 19.97 -15.75
CA GLN A 734 25.64 20.76 -16.93
C GLN A 734 25.29 20.07 -18.25
N ARG A 735 25.48 18.75 -18.35
CA ARG A 735 25.22 18.00 -19.60
C ARG A 735 23.77 17.56 -19.78
N ASN A 736 22.95 17.57 -18.73
CA ASN A 736 21.55 17.12 -18.77
C ASN A 736 20.53 18.23 -18.45
N HIS A 737 20.78 19.45 -18.92
CA HIS A 737 19.83 20.59 -18.80
C HIS A 737 19.36 20.89 -17.37
N GLY A 738 20.25 20.75 -16.37
CA GLY A 738 19.91 21.01 -14.97
C GLY A 738 19.15 19.88 -14.26
N ASN A 739 18.96 18.72 -14.90
CA ASN A 739 18.40 17.56 -14.22
C ASN A 739 19.34 17.06 -13.12
N GLU A 740 18.78 16.80 -11.94
CA GLU A 740 19.48 16.20 -10.81
C GLU A 740 19.89 14.76 -11.13
N MET A 741 21.10 14.43 -10.74
CA MET A 741 21.69 13.11 -10.88
C MET A 741 20.95 12.08 -10.01
N PRO A 742 20.70 10.86 -10.51
CA PRO A 742 20.29 9.74 -9.66
C PRO A 742 21.49 9.28 -8.78
N PRO A 743 21.43 9.40 -7.44
CA PRO A 743 22.55 9.07 -6.55
C PRO A 743 23.04 7.62 -6.69
N HIS A 744 22.11 6.70 -6.96
CA HIS A 744 22.40 5.27 -7.15
C HIS A 744 23.30 4.98 -8.36
N GLU A 745 23.24 5.78 -9.44
CA GLU A 745 24.08 5.56 -10.62
C GLU A 745 25.56 5.83 -10.30
N PHE A 746 25.85 6.92 -9.58
CA PHE A 746 27.21 7.22 -9.13
C PHE A 746 27.68 6.22 -8.08
N LEU A 747 26.81 5.86 -7.13
CA LEU A 747 27.16 4.93 -6.06
C LEU A 747 27.49 3.53 -6.60
N ARG A 748 26.74 3.06 -7.60
CA ARG A 748 27.01 1.79 -8.29
C ARG A 748 28.35 1.81 -9.01
N PHE A 749 28.65 2.91 -9.68
CA PHE A 749 29.95 3.11 -10.33
C PHE A 749 31.11 3.13 -9.33
N ALA A 750 30.97 3.91 -8.25
CA ALA A 750 31.93 3.99 -7.16
C ALA A 750 32.20 2.63 -6.50
N ASN A 751 31.14 1.90 -6.13
CA ASN A 751 31.26 0.61 -5.46
C ASN A 751 31.87 -0.47 -6.37
N ALA A 752 31.54 -0.47 -7.66
CA ALA A 752 32.14 -1.40 -8.62
C ALA A 752 33.64 -1.15 -8.79
N LEU A 753 34.06 0.12 -8.84
CA LEU A 753 35.46 0.50 -8.90
C LEU A 753 36.22 0.11 -7.63
N GLU A 754 35.64 0.38 -6.46
CA GLU A 754 36.24 0.06 -5.16
C GLU A 754 36.43 -1.45 -4.98
N LYS A 755 35.42 -2.26 -5.36
CA LYS A 755 35.51 -3.72 -5.35
C LYS A 755 36.65 -4.23 -6.24
N GLN A 756 36.76 -3.71 -7.46
CA GLN A 756 37.79 -4.16 -8.39
C GLN A 756 39.20 -3.74 -7.95
N LEU A 757 39.34 -2.59 -7.30
CA LEU A 757 40.60 -2.13 -6.73
C LEU A 757 41.05 -3.06 -5.59
N ASN A 758 40.11 -3.46 -4.72
CA ASN A 758 40.37 -4.43 -3.65
C ASN A 758 40.74 -5.81 -4.18
N ASP A 759 40.03 -6.32 -5.20
CA ASP A 759 40.31 -7.62 -5.83
C ASP A 759 41.72 -7.64 -6.48
N ASN A 760 42.16 -6.54 -7.09
CA ASN A 760 43.50 -6.41 -7.66
C ASN A 760 44.60 -6.30 -6.58
N THR A 761 44.34 -5.67 -5.42
CA THR A 761 45.31 -5.65 -4.31
C THR A 761 45.51 -7.05 -3.69
N LEU A 762 44.47 -7.88 -3.66
CA LEU A 762 44.53 -9.28 -3.23
C LEU A 762 45.26 -10.17 -4.26
N SER A 763 45.13 -9.92 -5.57
CA SER A 763 45.87 -10.68 -6.58
C SER A 763 47.38 -10.33 -6.57
N THR A 764 47.75 -9.07 -6.31
CA THR A 764 49.17 -8.67 -6.21
C THR A 764 49.87 -9.16 -4.95
N THR A 765 49.14 -9.47 -3.87
CA THR A 765 49.73 -10.05 -2.65
C THR A 765 49.92 -11.57 -2.76
N SER A 766 49.10 -12.25 -3.57
CA SER A 766 49.27 -13.68 -3.89
C SER A 766 50.43 -13.97 -4.84
N SER A 767 50.93 -12.99 -5.61
CA SER A 767 52.03 -13.18 -6.57
C SER A 767 53.42 -12.85 -6.02
N VAL A 768 53.53 -12.38 -4.76
CA VAL A 768 54.82 -11.97 -4.15
C VAL A 768 55.44 -13.08 -3.28
N LEU A 769 54.74 -14.19 -3.04
CA LEU A 769 55.28 -15.33 -2.29
C LEU A 769 56.09 -16.34 -3.11
N ASP A 770 56.21 -16.17 -4.45
CA ASP A 770 56.87 -17.17 -5.31
C ASP A 770 58.05 -16.65 -6.15
N SER A 771 58.64 -15.51 -5.81
CA SER A 771 59.89 -15.07 -6.45
C SER A 771 60.85 -14.37 -5.48
N SER A 772 61.53 -15.16 -4.65
CA SER A 772 62.75 -14.70 -4.00
C SER A 772 63.97 -14.97 -4.91
N LYS A 773 64.61 -13.88 -5.37
CA LYS A 773 66.06 -13.70 -5.66
C LYS A 773 66.28 -12.77 -6.86
N SER A 774 66.62 -11.51 -6.59
CA SER A 774 67.73 -10.78 -7.22
C SER A 774 67.70 -9.30 -6.81
N THR A 775 68.82 -8.85 -6.27
CA THR A 775 69.17 -7.51 -5.80
C THR A 775 69.19 -6.42 -6.88
N ARG A 776 68.65 -5.21 -6.60
CA ARG A 776 69.42 -3.94 -6.43
C ARG A 776 68.51 -2.69 -6.41
N SER A 777 68.76 -1.85 -5.40
CA SER A 777 68.58 -0.39 -5.30
C SER A 777 68.24 0.39 -6.58
N THR A 778 67.17 1.20 -6.55
CA THR A 778 67.28 2.67 -6.76
C THR A 778 66.02 3.41 -6.31
N THR A 779 66.23 4.44 -5.47
CA THR A 779 65.37 5.58 -5.17
C THR A 779 64.90 6.33 -6.42
N CYS A 780 63.63 6.78 -6.49
CA CYS A 780 63.32 8.20 -6.76
C CYS A 780 61.84 8.57 -6.56
N THR A 781 61.68 9.84 -6.25
CA THR A 781 60.57 10.70 -5.82
C THR A 781 59.62 11.20 -6.92
N ILE A 782 58.38 11.50 -6.49
CA ILE A 782 57.49 12.66 -6.84
C ILE A 782 56.96 12.77 -8.28
N SER A 783 55.62 12.84 -8.43
CA SER A 783 54.86 14.08 -8.73
C SER A 783 53.36 13.83 -8.80
#